data_AF-A0A9E3KWQ7-F1
#
_entry.id   AF-A0A9E3KWQ7-F1
#
_cell.length_a   1.000
_cell.length_b   1.000
_cell.length_c   1.000
_cell.angle_alpha   90.00
_cell.angle_beta   90.00
_cell.angle_gamma   90.00
#
_symmetry.space_group_name_H-M   'P 1'
#
loop_
_entity.id
_entity.type
_entity.pdbx_description
1 polymer ?
#
loop_
_entity_poly.entity_id
_entity_poly.type
_entity_poly.pdbx_seq_one_letter_code
_entity_poly.pdbx_strand_id
1 'polypeptide(L)'
;MTFTCPLPRRAARSRLPQAALILLGGLALILNAAPAARAQTPTPTPVADITVTKSGSETARIGGTIIYNISVTNGGPDTATNVVLTDPIPAHTTYVSAESPFPDPNNPEPPPGVVSFSNNTLTVTFDSIPAFESRNARLIVRVNTDTPPGYTVSNTVTGTANGTDPNTDDNSSTALTSITGPFPGAILISEFRLRGPAGAADEFIELYNNSDTPHTVQPVDDSAGYAVAASDGVIRCVVESGTIIPARGHFLCANNSGEGGYSLATYPAGDDVPTATPDATYTQDIPDNAGIALFRTASTKEFTLNNRLDAVGSTSEENTLYREGTGYPALSGAAYTAGLEYSFVRDLCGKSGSITTFGPCPTGGAAKDSDNNAADFFFVDTSGANAGAGQRLGAPGPENLGSPYMRNGQFSVTLLDPCAGTVNSPNRARDFTSDPKNNSPFGTLDIRRTVTNGTGQDVTRLRWRIVDITTFPAPSGIADLRARSSEDIPVAVDRAPCNTEASTVTVYGTTLEQPPTQSNGGGFNSSLSSGTVTLATPLHDGESIDVHFLLGVKQTGNFKFFINVEALSRDPEVVTEGRPSKPLTGAPAGPSVSPGKKLTALPSSPSTPSDAPGKSSGAPASGTGGGVSAPAARPSKGLSAPVTKPGRGVSKVRRDVDGREF
;
A
#
# COMPACT_ATOMS: atom_id res chain seq x y z
N MET A 1 45.32 -28.79 15.95
CA MET A 1 44.91 -29.88 15.04
C MET A 1 44.52 -29.24 13.72
N THR A 2 45.33 -29.41 12.69
CA THR A 2 45.14 -28.90 11.34
C THR A 2 44.91 -30.08 10.42
N PHE A 3 43.98 -29.99 9.45
CA PHE A 3 44.22 -30.37 8.06
C PHE A 3 43.07 -29.89 7.16
N THR A 4 43.41 -28.95 6.28
CA THR A 4 42.67 -28.55 5.08
C THR A 4 43.17 -29.35 3.87
N CYS A 5 42.29 -29.65 2.91
CA CYS A 5 42.67 -30.18 1.59
C CYS A 5 41.84 -29.52 0.47
N PRO A 6 42.47 -29.00 -0.61
CA PRO A 6 41.80 -28.46 -1.80
C PRO A 6 41.94 -29.34 -3.07
N LEU A 7 41.14 -28.99 -4.10
CA LEU A 7 40.99 -29.52 -5.48
C LEU A 7 42.30 -29.71 -6.30
N PRO A 8 42.28 -30.44 -7.45
CA PRO A 8 42.36 -29.73 -8.76
C PRO A 8 41.75 -30.42 -10.02
N ARG A 9 41.84 -29.69 -11.16
CA ARG A 9 41.36 -29.93 -12.55
C ARG A 9 42.36 -30.63 -13.51
N ARG A 10 41.79 -31.20 -14.60
CA ARG A 10 42.22 -31.33 -16.04
C ARG A 10 43.28 -32.36 -16.55
N ALA A 11 42.79 -33.26 -17.42
CA ALA A 11 43.21 -33.68 -18.80
C ALA A 11 44.61 -34.29 -19.13
N ALA A 12 44.63 -35.48 -19.78
CA ALA A 12 45.60 -35.89 -20.84
C ALA A 12 45.18 -37.18 -21.60
N ARG A 13 45.72 -37.35 -22.83
CA ARG A 13 45.32 -38.27 -23.94
C ARG A 13 45.97 -39.68 -23.95
N SER A 14 45.31 -40.59 -24.69
CA SER A 14 45.82 -41.67 -25.59
C SER A 14 46.53 -42.92 -25.03
N ARG A 15 46.10 -44.11 -25.49
CA ARG A 15 46.84 -45.05 -26.39
C ARG A 15 46.12 -46.41 -26.49
N LEU A 16 45.88 -46.88 -27.72
CA LEU A 16 45.61 -48.29 -28.04
C LEU A 16 46.84 -49.16 -27.76
N PRO A 17 46.67 -50.46 -27.48
CA PRO A 17 47.70 -51.44 -27.81
C PRO A 17 47.20 -52.50 -28.81
N GLN A 18 48.06 -52.78 -29.78
CA GLN A 18 48.11 -53.97 -30.63
C GLN A 18 49.08 -54.98 -29.98
N ALA A 19 48.73 -56.28 -29.97
CA ALA A 19 49.60 -57.48 -29.92
C ALA A 19 48.73 -58.68 -29.47
N ALA A 20 48.91 -59.94 -29.85
CA ALA A 20 49.88 -60.63 -30.69
C ALA A 20 49.31 -62.01 -31.10
N LEU A 21 49.84 -62.52 -32.21
CA LEU A 21 49.59 -63.82 -32.82
C LEU A 21 50.38 -64.92 -32.08
N ILE A 22 49.72 -65.99 -31.63
CA ILE A 22 50.34 -67.26 -31.21
C ILE A 22 49.67 -68.39 -32.00
N LEU A 23 50.45 -69.07 -32.84
CA LEU A 23 50.08 -70.35 -33.46
C LEU A 23 50.41 -71.50 -32.50
N LEU A 24 49.41 -72.33 -32.18
CA LEU A 24 49.57 -73.71 -31.72
C LEU A 24 48.59 -74.58 -32.50
N GLY A 25 49.08 -75.72 -32.99
CA GLY A 25 48.51 -76.43 -34.13
C GLY A 25 47.35 -77.37 -33.84
N GLY A 26 46.68 -77.74 -34.94
CA GLY A 26 46.15 -79.08 -35.17
C GLY A 26 44.73 -79.37 -34.70
N LEU A 27 43.71 -78.85 -35.40
CA LEU A 27 42.56 -79.64 -35.88
C LEU A 27 41.82 -78.84 -36.96
N ALA A 28 41.86 -79.31 -38.21
CA ALA A 28 41.18 -78.65 -39.32
C ALA A 28 39.68 -78.91 -39.24
N LEU A 29 38.92 -77.94 -38.72
CA LEU A 29 37.48 -77.85 -38.95
C LEU A 29 37.27 -76.91 -40.14
N ILE A 30 36.89 -77.47 -41.29
CA ILE A 30 36.57 -76.68 -42.49
C ILE A 30 35.21 -75.99 -42.24
N LEU A 31 35.25 -74.74 -41.76
CA LEU A 31 34.14 -73.80 -41.95
C LEU A 31 34.40 -73.02 -43.24
N ASN A 32 33.51 -73.17 -44.22
CA ASN A 32 33.45 -72.26 -45.36
C ASN A 32 33.10 -70.85 -44.85
N ALA A 33 34.11 -69.97 -44.78
CA ALA A 33 33.88 -68.55 -44.58
C ALA A 33 33.39 -67.94 -45.91
N ALA A 34 32.11 -67.54 -45.95
CA ALA A 34 31.59 -66.67 -46.99
C ALA A 34 32.28 -65.29 -46.93
N PRO A 35 32.50 -64.59 -48.05
CA PRO A 35 33.14 -63.28 -48.04
C PRO A 35 32.29 -62.29 -47.24
N ALA A 36 32.92 -61.53 -46.34
CA ALA A 36 32.27 -60.49 -45.56
C ALA A 36 31.70 -59.42 -46.50
N ALA A 37 30.37 -59.35 -46.61
CA ALA A 37 29.68 -58.26 -47.27
C ALA A 37 30.00 -56.95 -46.54
N ARG A 38 30.47 -55.93 -47.26
CA ARG A 38 30.61 -54.58 -46.74
C ARG A 38 29.22 -54.10 -46.34
N ALA A 39 28.98 -53.90 -45.05
CA ALA A 39 27.72 -53.33 -44.55
C ALA A 39 27.52 -51.96 -45.21
N GLN A 40 26.51 -51.82 -46.06
CA GLN A 40 25.97 -50.51 -46.41
C GLN A 40 25.43 -49.90 -45.11
N THR A 41 25.96 -48.74 -44.72
CA THR A 41 25.27 -47.88 -43.76
C THR A 41 23.86 -47.64 -44.30
N PRO A 42 22.79 -47.96 -43.55
CA PRO A 42 21.43 -47.72 -44.01
C PRO A 42 21.30 -46.23 -44.34
N THR A 43 20.83 -45.93 -45.55
CA THR A 43 20.42 -44.57 -45.89
C THR A 43 19.36 -44.16 -44.87
N PRO A 44 19.51 -43.03 -44.15
CA PRO A 44 18.48 -42.61 -43.20
C PRO A 44 17.17 -42.45 -43.95
N THR A 45 16.10 -43.10 -43.46
CA THR A 45 14.75 -42.88 -43.96
C THR A 45 14.43 -41.40 -43.78
N PRO A 46 13.95 -40.67 -44.80
CA PRO A 46 13.49 -39.30 -44.61
C PRO A 46 12.34 -39.31 -43.59
N VAL A 47 12.33 -38.35 -42.67
CA VAL A 47 11.27 -38.20 -41.67
C VAL A 47 11.02 -36.72 -41.42
N ALA A 48 9.81 -36.36 -40.99
CA ALA A 48 9.50 -35.02 -40.51
C ALA A 48 10.28 -34.70 -39.22
N ASP A 49 10.63 -33.43 -39.03
CA ASP A 49 11.47 -32.93 -37.94
C ASP A 49 10.91 -31.57 -37.53
N ILE A 50 10.20 -31.47 -36.40
CA ILE A 50 9.48 -30.24 -36.04
C ILE A 50 10.26 -29.40 -35.02
N THR A 51 10.55 -28.15 -35.35
CA THR A 51 11.16 -27.21 -34.41
C THR A 51 10.10 -26.24 -33.90
N VAL A 52 9.97 -26.11 -32.59
CA VAL A 52 9.06 -25.14 -31.95
C VAL A 52 9.85 -23.97 -31.40
N THR A 53 9.39 -22.76 -31.66
CA THR A 53 9.93 -21.53 -31.08
C THR A 53 8.84 -20.71 -30.41
N LYS A 54 9.20 -20.06 -29.32
CA LYS A 54 8.32 -19.19 -28.54
C LYS A 54 9.07 -17.93 -28.12
N SER A 55 8.44 -16.79 -28.34
CA SER A 55 8.90 -15.50 -27.84
C SER A 55 7.78 -14.83 -27.05
N GLY A 56 8.15 -13.95 -26.12
CA GLY A 56 7.23 -13.14 -25.33
C GLY A 56 7.90 -11.84 -24.91
N SER A 57 7.14 -10.92 -24.31
CA SER A 57 7.70 -9.69 -23.74
C SER A 57 8.70 -10.01 -22.63
N GLU A 58 9.84 -9.30 -22.57
CA GLU A 58 10.83 -9.48 -21.50
C GLU A 58 10.30 -9.05 -20.13
N THR A 59 9.44 -8.02 -20.12
CA THR A 59 8.79 -7.49 -18.92
C THR A 59 7.28 -7.31 -19.14
N ALA A 60 6.48 -7.53 -18.10
CA ALA A 60 5.07 -7.17 -18.08
C ALA A 60 4.67 -6.59 -16.73
N ARG A 61 3.63 -5.73 -16.71
CA ARG A 61 3.09 -5.19 -15.46
C ARG A 61 2.05 -6.12 -14.84
N ILE A 62 1.93 -6.12 -13.51
CA ILE A 62 0.75 -6.71 -12.83
C ILE A 62 -0.53 -6.14 -13.43
N GLY A 63 -1.53 -6.99 -13.68
CA GLY A 63 -2.78 -6.63 -14.35
C GLY A 63 -2.63 -6.35 -15.86
N GLY A 64 -1.40 -6.23 -16.38
CA GLY A 64 -1.09 -6.08 -17.80
C GLY A 64 -1.19 -7.40 -18.58
N THR A 65 -1.00 -7.33 -19.91
CA THR A 65 -1.04 -8.51 -20.78
C THR A 65 0.35 -8.94 -21.23
N ILE A 66 0.59 -10.25 -21.30
CA ILE A 66 1.75 -10.85 -21.96
C ILE A 66 1.29 -11.42 -23.30
N ILE A 67 2.02 -11.11 -24.37
CA ILE A 67 1.78 -11.63 -25.71
C ILE A 67 2.89 -12.63 -26.03
N TYR A 68 2.52 -13.88 -26.28
CA TYR A 68 3.44 -14.92 -26.73
C TYR A 68 3.23 -15.22 -28.21
N ASN A 69 4.30 -15.12 -29.00
CA ASN A 69 4.32 -15.52 -30.40
C ASN A 69 4.98 -16.89 -30.49
N ILE A 70 4.26 -17.84 -31.10
CA ILE A 70 4.66 -19.24 -31.24
C ILE A 70 4.81 -19.55 -32.72
N SER A 71 5.89 -20.23 -33.09
CA SER A 71 6.07 -20.77 -34.44
C SER A 71 6.51 -22.22 -34.37
N VAL A 72 6.05 -23.01 -35.35
CA VAL A 72 6.48 -24.37 -35.58
C VAL A 72 6.94 -24.52 -37.02
N THR A 73 8.12 -25.09 -37.21
CA THR A 73 8.76 -25.28 -38.51
C THR A 73 9.01 -26.77 -38.73
N ASN A 74 8.80 -27.27 -39.95
CA ASN A 74 9.22 -28.63 -40.31
C ASN A 74 10.56 -28.58 -41.06
N GLY A 75 11.65 -28.97 -40.40
CA GLY A 75 13.00 -29.05 -40.99
C GLY A 75 13.27 -30.35 -41.76
N GLY A 76 12.37 -31.33 -41.66
CA GLY A 76 12.51 -32.65 -42.26
C GLY A 76 12.14 -32.66 -43.75
N PRO A 77 12.73 -33.57 -44.54
CA PRO A 77 12.38 -33.73 -45.95
C PRO A 77 10.95 -34.29 -46.18
N ASP A 78 10.32 -34.87 -45.16
CA ASP A 78 8.94 -35.36 -45.22
C ASP A 78 7.96 -34.35 -44.60
N THR A 79 6.73 -34.30 -45.12
CA THR A 79 5.65 -33.46 -44.58
C THR A 79 5.25 -33.93 -43.17
N ALA A 80 5.32 -33.03 -42.18
CA ALA A 80 4.75 -33.26 -40.86
C ALA A 80 3.22 -33.25 -40.96
N THR A 81 2.56 -34.26 -40.41
CA THR A 81 1.08 -34.35 -40.41
C THR A 81 0.54 -34.38 -38.99
N ASN A 82 -0.67 -33.85 -38.79
CA ASN A 82 -1.33 -33.75 -37.49
C ASN A 82 -0.41 -33.11 -36.44
N VAL A 83 0.11 -31.92 -36.77
CA VAL A 83 1.00 -31.18 -35.86
C VAL A 83 0.16 -30.53 -34.78
N VAL A 84 0.41 -30.87 -33.53
CA VAL A 84 -0.33 -30.36 -32.37
C VAL A 84 0.62 -29.61 -31.45
N LEU A 85 0.37 -28.32 -31.29
CA LEU A 85 0.99 -27.48 -30.26
C LEU A 85 0.11 -27.44 -29.02
N THR A 86 0.72 -27.64 -27.86
CA THR A 86 0.08 -27.50 -26.54
C THR A 86 0.83 -26.52 -25.67
N ASP A 87 0.11 -25.58 -25.05
CA ASP A 87 0.67 -24.49 -24.25
C ASP A 87 -0.21 -24.26 -23.01
N PRO A 88 0.15 -24.82 -21.85
CA PRO A 88 -0.55 -24.60 -20.60
C PRO A 88 -0.47 -23.14 -20.16
N ILE A 89 -1.58 -22.54 -19.72
CA ILE A 89 -1.55 -21.15 -19.23
C ILE A 89 -0.69 -21.09 -17.96
N PRO A 90 0.35 -20.24 -17.93
CA PRO A 90 1.31 -20.23 -16.85
C PRO A 90 0.70 -19.69 -15.55
N ALA A 91 1.21 -20.15 -14.42
CA ALA A 91 0.79 -19.69 -13.10
C ALA A 91 0.89 -18.16 -12.97
N HIS A 92 0.01 -17.58 -12.15
CA HIS A 92 -0.15 -16.13 -11.98
C HIS A 92 -0.57 -15.37 -13.25
N THR A 93 -1.13 -16.08 -14.24
CA THR A 93 -1.77 -15.45 -15.40
C THR A 93 -3.16 -16.03 -15.67
N THR A 94 -3.95 -15.29 -16.43
CA THR A 94 -5.29 -15.69 -16.89
C THR A 94 -5.36 -15.60 -18.42
N TYR A 95 -5.96 -16.59 -19.08
CA TYR A 95 -6.16 -16.58 -20.54
C TYR A 95 -7.04 -15.39 -20.97
N VAL A 96 -6.62 -14.71 -22.05
CA VAL A 96 -7.40 -13.63 -22.68
C VAL A 96 -7.88 -14.05 -24.05
N SER A 97 -6.96 -14.42 -24.95
CA SER A 97 -7.28 -14.85 -26.31
C SER A 97 -6.12 -15.61 -26.96
N ALA A 98 -6.40 -16.29 -28.06
CA ALA A 98 -5.41 -16.88 -28.95
C ALA A 98 -5.89 -16.83 -30.41
N GLU A 99 -4.95 -16.85 -31.34
CA GLU A 99 -5.23 -16.83 -32.78
C GLU A 99 -4.17 -17.62 -33.58
N SER A 100 -4.56 -18.14 -34.73
CA SER A 100 -3.69 -18.74 -35.73
C SER A 100 -4.29 -18.54 -37.14
N PRO A 101 -3.52 -18.06 -38.12
CA PRO A 101 -2.20 -17.47 -37.94
C PRO A 101 -2.30 -16.13 -37.18
N PHE A 102 -1.16 -15.60 -36.73
CA PHE A 102 -1.10 -14.19 -36.34
C PHE A 102 -0.45 -13.38 -37.47
N PRO A 103 -0.86 -12.11 -37.69
CA PRO A 103 -0.29 -11.28 -38.75
C PRO A 103 1.22 -11.04 -38.55
N ASP A 104 2.03 -11.41 -39.55
CA ASP A 104 3.44 -11.04 -39.69
C ASP A 104 3.57 -10.08 -40.87
N PRO A 105 3.92 -8.79 -40.67
CA PRO A 105 4.02 -7.83 -41.75
C PRO A 105 5.14 -8.14 -42.77
N ASN A 106 6.07 -9.03 -42.45
CA ASN A 106 7.20 -9.37 -43.30
C ASN A 106 7.02 -10.68 -44.07
N ASN A 107 5.97 -11.46 -43.80
CA ASN A 107 5.72 -12.74 -44.44
C ASN A 107 4.25 -12.88 -44.90
N PRO A 108 3.98 -13.60 -46.00
CA PRO A 108 2.63 -14.01 -46.35
C PRO A 108 1.98 -14.80 -45.21
N GLU A 109 0.70 -14.56 -44.98
CA GLU A 109 -0.06 -15.23 -43.94
C GLU A 109 -0.15 -16.74 -44.22
N PRO A 110 0.39 -17.61 -43.34
CA PRO A 110 0.38 -19.05 -43.56
C PRO A 110 -1.04 -19.61 -43.34
N PRO A 111 -1.33 -20.83 -43.81
CA PRO A 111 -2.60 -21.49 -43.54
C PRO A 111 -2.94 -21.54 -42.03
N PRO A 112 -4.19 -21.25 -41.63
CA PRO A 112 -4.61 -21.23 -40.24
C PRO A 112 -4.57 -22.62 -39.59
N GLY A 113 -4.21 -22.65 -38.31
CA GLY A 113 -4.43 -23.79 -37.43
C GLY A 113 -5.79 -23.73 -36.73
N VAL A 114 -6.29 -24.88 -36.30
CA VAL A 114 -7.49 -24.95 -35.45
C VAL A 114 -7.09 -24.64 -34.01
N VAL A 115 -7.59 -23.51 -33.49
CA VAL A 115 -7.33 -23.05 -32.11
C VAL A 115 -8.42 -23.55 -31.18
N SER A 116 -8.03 -24.18 -30.07
CA SER A 116 -8.94 -24.59 -29.00
C SER A 116 -8.34 -24.32 -27.62
N PHE A 117 -9.21 -24.04 -26.65
CA PHE A 117 -8.81 -23.81 -25.26
C PHE A 117 -9.69 -24.66 -24.34
N SER A 118 -9.07 -25.58 -23.61
CA SER A 118 -9.75 -26.42 -22.62
C SER A 118 -8.78 -26.84 -21.52
N ASN A 119 -9.28 -27.13 -20.32
CA ASN A 119 -8.44 -27.56 -19.18
C ASN A 119 -7.22 -26.64 -18.94
N ASN A 120 -7.41 -25.33 -19.06
CA ASN A 120 -6.37 -24.32 -18.88
C ASN A 120 -5.14 -24.50 -19.81
N THR A 121 -5.35 -25.11 -20.98
CA THR A 121 -4.32 -25.38 -21.98
C THR A 121 -4.79 -24.91 -23.35
N LEU A 122 -3.97 -24.12 -24.03
CA LEU A 122 -4.13 -23.78 -25.43
C LEU A 122 -3.65 -24.96 -26.28
N THR A 123 -4.47 -25.38 -27.25
CA THR A 123 -4.11 -26.37 -28.26
C THR A 123 -4.30 -25.79 -29.65
N VAL A 124 -3.28 -25.87 -30.49
CA VAL A 124 -3.32 -25.46 -31.90
C VAL A 124 -2.95 -26.64 -32.78
N THR A 125 -3.85 -27.03 -33.68
CA THR A 125 -3.63 -28.17 -34.59
C THR A 125 -3.48 -27.70 -36.04
N PHE A 126 -2.46 -28.21 -36.72
CA PHE A 126 -2.26 -28.07 -38.15
C PHE A 126 -2.33 -29.44 -38.83
N ASP A 127 -3.18 -29.58 -39.85
CA ASP A 127 -3.35 -30.85 -40.58
C ASP A 127 -2.03 -31.32 -41.19
N SER A 128 -1.27 -30.40 -41.77
CA SER A 128 0.09 -30.65 -42.24
C SER A 128 0.95 -29.39 -42.32
N ILE A 129 2.26 -29.60 -42.19
CA ILE A 129 3.31 -28.61 -42.43
C ILE A 129 4.28 -29.23 -43.45
N PRO A 130 4.28 -28.75 -44.71
CA PRO A 130 5.22 -29.22 -45.72
C PRO A 130 6.68 -29.09 -45.29
N ALA A 131 7.56 -29.85 -45.93
CA ALA A 131 8.99 -29.75 -45.71
C ALA A 131 9.47 -28.30 -45.90
N PHE A 132 10.25 -27.81 -44.95
CA PHE A 132 10.83 -26.46 -44.91
C PHE A 132 9.82 -25.32 -44.79
N GLU A 133 8.59 -25.60 -44.36
CA GLU A 133 7.58 -24.58 -44.08
C GLU A 133 7.33 -24.35 -42.59
N SER A 134 6.72 -23.21 -42.28
CA SER A 134 6.37 -22.81 -40.92
C SER A 134 4.88 -22.49 -40.76
N ARG A 135 4.39 -22.67 -39.55
CA ARG A 135 3.07 -22.19 -39.08
C ARG A 135 3.26 -21.37 -37.80
N ASN A 136 2.27 -20.55 -37.49
CA ASN A 136 2.35 -19.64 -36.36
C ASN A 136 1.04 -19.52 -35.59
N ALA A 137 1.15 -19.14 -34.32
CA ALA A 137 0.03 -18.88 -33.42
C ALA A 137 0.43 -17.84 -32.36
N ARG A 138 -0.55 -17.10 -31.82
CA ARG A 138 -0.35 -16.10 -30.77
C ARG A 138 -1.24 -16.41 -29.58
N LEU A 139 -0.66 -16.36 -28.39
CA LEU A 139 -1.35 -16.50 -27.10
C LEU A 139 -1.26 -15.18 -26.33
N ILE A 140 -2.39 -14.67 -25.85
CA ILE A 140 -2.47 -13.49 -25.00
C ILE A 140 -2.99 -13.91 -23.62
N VAL A 141 -2.23 -13.59 -22.59
CA VAL A 141 -2.60 -13.80 -21.18
C VAL A 141 -2.54 -12.48 -20.42
N ARG A 142 -3.22 -12.40 -19.28
CA ARG A 142 -3.17 -11.26 -18.34
C ARG A 142 -2.48 -11.69 -17.06
N VAL A 143 -1.56 -10.87 -16.54
CA VAL A 143 -0.90 -11.08 -15.25
C VAL A 143 -1.91 -10.86 -14.12
N ASN A 144 -2.03 -11.81 -13.20
CA ASN A 144 -2.96 -11.70 -12.08
C ASN A 144 -2.51 -10.62 -11.09
N THR A 145 -3.46 -10.01 -10.39
CA THR A 145 -3.19 -8.93 -9.42
C THR A 145 -2.52 -9.38 -8.13
N ASP A 146 -2.48 -10.69 -7.87
CA ASP A 146 -1.86 -11.34 -6.71
C ASP A 146 -0.46 -11.89 -6.99
N THR A 147 0.15 -11.51 -8.12
CA THR A 147 1.48 -11.99 -8.51
C THR A 147 2.55 -11.46 -7.53
N PRO A 148 3.40 -12.31 -6.92
CA PRO A 148 4.40 -11.88 -5.95
C PRO A 148 5.53 -11.01 -6.54
N PRO A 149 6.16 -10.12 -5.73
CA PRO A 149 7.35 -9.37 -6.12
C PRO A 149 8.46 -10.22 -6.73
N GLY A 150 9.02 -9.77 -7.84
CA GLY A 150 10.13 -10.43 -8.53
C GLY A 150 9.77 -11.75 -9.22
N TYR A 151 8.48 -12.10 -9.29
CA TYR A 151 8.04 -13.32 -9.98
C TYR A 151 8.38 -13.27 -11.47
N THR A 152 8.89 -14.37 -12.00
CA THR A 152 9.15 -14.56 -13.43
C THR A 152 8.14 -15.57 -13.96
N VAL A 153 7.27 -15.13 -14.87
CA VAL A 153 6.36 -16.02 -15.57
C VAL A 153 7.18 -16.85 -16.55
N SER A 154 7.12 -18.18 -16.39
CA SER A 154 7.71 -19.13 -17.32
C SER A 154 6.59 -19.80 -18.10
N ASN A 155 6.57 -19.62 -19.42
CA ASN A 155 5.59 -20.27 -20.29
C ASN A 155 6.27 -21.21 -21.29
N THR A 156 5.83 -22.46 -21.35
CA THR A 156 6.41 -23.51 -22.19
C THR A 156 5.38 -24.03 -23.17
N VAL A 157 5.72 -24.00 -24.46
CA VAL A 157 4.96 -24.68 -25.51
C VAL A 157 5.65 -26.01 -25.84
N THR A 158 4.85 -27.03 -26.16
CA THR A 158 5.32 -28.32 -26.69
C THR A 158 4.61 -28.64 -28.00
N GLY A 159 5.32 -29.26 -28.93
CA GLY A 159 4.82 -29.71 -30.23
C GLY A 159 4.89 -31.22 -30.38
N THR A 160 3.96 -31.78 -31.12
CA THR A 160 3.98 -33.18 -31.56
C THR A 160 3.52 -33.27 -33.01
N ALA A 161 3.92 -34.33 -33.71
CA ALA A 161 3.45 -34.66 -35.06
C ALA A 161 3.29 -36.17 -35.19
N ASN A 162 2.60 -36.65 -36.22
CA ASN A 162 2.57 -38.07 -36.54
C ASN A 162 3.92 -38.56 -37.06
N GLY A 163 4.34 -39.75 -36.65
CA GLY A 163 5.62 -40.34 -37.03
C GLY A 163 6.67 -40.18 -35.94
N THR A 164 7.90 -40.58 -36.23
CA THR A 164 9.03 -40.43 -35.31
C THR A 164 9.79 -39.15 -35.63
N ASP A 165 9.79 -38.19 -34.73
CA ASP A 165 10.67 -37.03 -34.83
C ASP A 165 12.13 -37.44 -34.56
N PRO A 166 13.09 -37.18 -35.46
CA PRO A 166 14.50 -37.50 -35.24
C PRO A 166 15.15 -36.65 -34.13
N ASN A 167 14.57 -35.51 -33.79
CA ASN A 167 15.06 -34.62 -32.74
C ASN A 167 13.90 -34.16 -31.87
N THR A 168 13.69 -34.80 -30.72
CA THR A 168 12.59 -34.37 -29.84
C THR A 168 12.95 -33.17 -28.95
N ASP A 169 14.22 -32.77 -28.92
CA ASP A 169 14.71 -31.74 -27.99
C ASP A 169 14.31 -30.33 -28.43
N ASP A 170 13.99 -30.12 -29.71
CA ASP A 170 13.49 -28.85 -30.25
C ASP A 170 11.96 -28.82 -30.43
N ASN A 171 11.27 -29.85 -29.92
CA ASN A 171 9.80 -29.91 -29.88
C ASN A 171 9.23 -29.09 -28.71
N SER A 172 10.05 -28.31 -28.02
CA SER A 172 9.61 -27.44 -26.92
C SER A 172 10.39 -26.13 -26.88
N SER A 173 9.70 -25.05 -26.49
CA SER A 173 10.33 -23.75 -26.28
C SER A 173 9.71 -23.04 -25.08
N THR A 174 10.56 -22.40 -24.27
CA THR A 174 10.16 -21.63 -23.08
C THR A 174 10.44 -20.15 -23.28
N ALA A 175 9.47 -19.30 -22.93
CA ALA A 175 9.66 -17.86 -22.82
C ALA A 175 9.55 -17.42 -21.34
N LEU A 176 10.48 -16.56 -20.92
CA LEU A 176 10.49 -15.97 -19.58
C LEU A 176 10.07 -14.51 -19.66
N THR A 177 9.17 -14.09 -18.78
CA THR A 177 8.74 -12.70 -18.63
C THR A 177 8.87 -12.28 -17.18
N SER A 178 9.72 -11.28 -16.92
CA SER A 178 9.87 -10.70 -15.59
C SER A 178 8.68 -9.80 -15.27
N ILE A 179 8.00 -10.03 -14.15
CA ILE A 179 6.90 -9.18 -13.73
C ILE A 179 7.46 -7.93 -13.03
N THR A 180 6.97 -6.78 -13.48
CA THR A 180 7.26 -5.44 -12.97
C THR A 180 5.92 -4.78 -12.64
N GLY A 181 5.90 -3.55 -12.15
CA GLY A 181 4.64 -2.90 -11.76
C GLY A 181 4.30 -3.12 -10.29
N PRO A 182 3.14 -2.64 -9.81
CA PRO A 182 2.89 -2.48 -8.39
C PRO A 182 2.71 -3.86 -7.77
N PHE A 183 3.82 -4.40 -7.29
CA PHE A 183 3.74 -5.23 -6.11
C PHE A 183 3.39 -4.27 -4.99
N PRO A 184 2.38 -4.54 -4.15
CA PRO A 184 2.29 -3.82 -2.89
C PRO A 184 3.66 -3.91 -2.24
N GLY A 185 4.38 -2.78 -2.23
CA GLY A 185 5.68 -2.69 -1.59
C GLY A 185 5.49 -3.12 -0.14
N ALA A 186 6.38 -3.98 0.37
CA ALA A 186 6.33 -4.33 1.78
C ALA A 186 6.41 -3.06 2.63
N ILE A 187 7.22 -2.08 2.19
CA ILE A 187 7.30 -0.75 2.78
C ILE A 187 6.93 0.30 1.73
N LEU A 188 5.99 1.17 2.10
CA LEU A 188 5.47 2.27 1.29
C LEU A 188 5.66 3.60 2.02
N ILE A 189 5.63 4.72 1.32
CA ILE A 189 5.35 6.05 1.84
C ILE A 189 3.82 6.13 2.04
N SER A 190 3.33 6.37 3.24
CA SER A 190 1.88 6.42 3.56
C SER A 190 1.34 7.83 3.68
N GLU A 191 2.14 8.74 4.22
CA GLU A 191 1.74 10.12 4.45
C GLU A 191 2.96 11.03 4.34
N PHE A 192 2.79 12.22 3.79
CA PHE A 192 3.87 13.19 3.78
C PHE A 192 3.34 14.62 3.69
N ARG A 193 4.17 15.57 4.10
CA ARG A 193 4.00 16.99 3.79
C ARG A 193 5.36 17.62 3.48
N LEU A 194 5.35 18.58 2.57
CA LEU A 194 6.53 19.33 2.11
C LEU A 194 6.64 20.72 2.75
N ARG A 195 5.65 21.09 3.57
CA ARG A 195 5.54 22.37 4.28
C ARG A 195 4.40 22.25 5.28
N GLY A 196 4.44 23.08 6.32
CA GLY A 196 3.36 23.22 7.30
C GLY A 196 3.34 24.62 7.92
N PRO A 197 2.52 24.84 8.96
CA PRO A 197 2.36 26.15 9.59
C PRO A 197 3.65 26.71 10.21
N ALA A 198 4.62 25.86 10.55
CA ALA A 198 5.90 26.34 11.09
C ALA A 198 6.88 26.83 10.00
N GLY A 199 6.60 26.62 8.72
CA GLY A 199 7.43 27.12 7.62
C GLY A 199 7.76 26.06 6.58
N ALA A 200 8.79 26.35 5.76
CA ALA A 200 9.21 25.46 4.67
C ALA A 200 9.71 24.11 5.18
N ALA A 201 10.52 24.15 6.24
CA ALA A 201 11.05 22.97 6.88
C ALA A 201 10.04 22.24 7.78
N ASP A 202 8.76 22.61 7.77
CA ASP A 202 7.75 21.92 8.56
C ASP A 202 7.25 20.67 7.82
N GLU A 203 8.10 19.65 7.78
CA GLU A 203 8.02 18.54 6.84
C GLU A 203 8.09 17.19 7.55
N PHE A 204 7.41 16.20 6.98
CA PHE A 204 7.58 14.80 7.38
C PHE A 204 7.28 13.85 6.22
N ILE A 205 7.88 12.66 6.30
CA ILE A 205 7.58 11.49 5.48
C ILE A 205 7.31 10.35 6.44
N GLU A 206 6.14 9.75 6.32
CA GLU A 206 5.77 8.52 7.00
C GLU A 206 5.93 7.35 6.05
N LEU A 207 6.57 6.29 6.54
CA LEU A 207 6.63 5.01 5.90
C LEU A 207 5.69 4.03 6.60
N TYR A 208 5.17 3.07 5.85
CA TYR A 208 4.19 2.09 6.30
C TYR A 208 4.54 0.69 5.79
N ASN A 209 4.48 -0.29 6.68
CA ASN A 209 4.60 -1.69 6.31
C ASN A 209 3.25 -2.23 5.81
N ASN A 210 3.08 -2.38 4.50
CA ASN A 210 1.83 -2.86 3.90
C ASN A 210 1.66 -4.39 3.96
N SER A 211 2.53 -5.12 4.64
CA SER A 211 2.42 -6.56 4.84
C SER A 211 1.79 -6.93 6.20
N ASP A 212 1.30 -8.17 6.30
CA ASP A 212 0.78 -8.76 7.53
C ASP A 212 1.87 -9.35 8.43
N THR A 213 3.15 -9.11 8.12
CA THR A 213 4.29 -9.59 8.88
C THR A 213 5.26 -8.46 9.21
N PRO A 214 5.99 -8.49 10.34
CA PRO A 214 7.03 -7.53 10.60
C PRO A 214 8.08 -7.51 9.48
N HIS A 215 8.48 -6.32 9.02
CA HIS A 215 9.50 -6.14 8.01
C HIS A 215 10.82 -5.77 8.67
N THR A 216 11.88 -6.53 8.38
CA THR A 216 13.24 -6.17 8.83
C THR A 216 13.97 -5.48 7.70
N VAL A 217 14.47 -4.27 7.96
CA VAL A 217 15.21 -3.47 6.98
C VAL A 217 16.55 -4.13 6.68
N GLN A 218 16.70 -4.58 5.44
CA GLN A 218 17.91 -5.23 4.93
C GLN A 218 18.27 -4.61 3.59
N PRO A 219 19.30 -3.74 3.55
CA PRO A 219 19.74 -3.14 2.29
C PRO A 219 20.30 -4.22 1.35
N VAL A 220 20.24 -3.94 0.04
CA VAL A 220 20.74 -4.87 -0.99
C VAL A 220 22.26 -4.82 -1.18
N ASP A 221 22.92 -3.95 -0.43
CA ASP A 221 24.36 -3.71 -0.42
C ASP A 221 24.82 -3.45 1.02
N ASP A 222 26.10 -3.15 1.20
CA ASP A 222 26.70 -2.85 2.51
C ASP A 222 26.39 -1.42 3.01
N SER A 223 25.35 -0.77 2.47
CA SER A 223 24.96 0.57 2.90
C SER A 223 24.23 0.56 4.25
N ALA A 224 23.98 1.75 4.80
CA ALA A 224 23.44 1.91 6.16
C ALA A 224 21.98 1.45 6.33
N GLY A 225 21.22 1.21 5.24
CA GLY A 225 19.82 0.81 5.31
C GLY A 225 19.00 1.29 4.12
N TYR A 226 17.71 1.54 4.33
CA TYR A 226 16.85 2.10 3.29
C TYR A 226 16.88 3.62 3.34
N ALA A 227 17.12 4.29 2.22
CA ALA A 227 17.14 5.74 2.17
C ALA A 227 15.84 6.31 1.62
N VAL A 228 15.31 7.33 2.29
CA VAL A 228 14.34 8.25 1.71
C VAL A 228 15.12 9.44 1.16
N ALA A 229 14.96 9.73 -0.13
CA ALA A 229 15.62 10.84 -0.79
C ALA A 229 14.61 11.69 -1.57
N ALA A 230 14.88 13.00 -1.66
CA ALA A 230 14.12 13.87 -2.56
C ALA A 230 14.72 13.84 -3.97
N SER A 231 14.00 14.42 -4.94
CA SER A 231 14.39 14.39 -6.36
C SER A 231 15.69 15.12 -6.71
N ASP A 232 16.26 15.88 -5.76
CA ASP A 232 17.62 16.40 -5.82
C ASP A 232 18.71 15.33 -5.62
N GLY A 233 18.32 14.08 -5.32
CA GLY A 233 19.23 12.96 -5.08
C GLY A 233 19.84 12.93 -3.69
N VAL A 234 19.44 13.84 -2.80
CA VAL A 234 19.97 13.94 -1.44
C VAL A 234 19.10 13.14 -0.47
N ILE A 235 19.75 12.36 0.38
CA ILE A 235 19.08 11.59 1.43
C ILE A 235 18.48 12.55 2.45
N ARG A 236 17.20 12.36 2.77
CA ARG A 236 16.53 12.99 3.91
C ARG A 236 16.76 12.11 5.14
N CYS A 237 16.25 10.89 5.14
CA CYS A 237 16.50 9.97 6.25
C CYS A 237 16.95 8.59 5.78
N VAL A 238 17.58 7.85 6.68
CA VAL A 238 17.90 6.44 6.50
C VAL A 238 17.17 5.65 7.57
N VAL A 239 16.38 4.66 7.15
CA VAL A 239 15.90 3.61 8.03
C VAL A 239 17.05 2.62 8.20
N GLU A 240 17.65 2.57 9.39
CA GLU A 240 18.87 1.81 9.64
C GLU A 240 18.66 0.30 9.39
N SER A 241 19.68 -0.36 8.85
CA SER A 241 19.68 -1.82 8.69
C SER A 241 19.42 -2.51 10.04
N GLY A 242 18.54 -3.51 10.03
CA GLY A 242 18.08 -4.20 11.23
C GLY A 242 16.87 -3.57 11.92
N THR A 243 16.43 -2.37 11.51
CA THR A 243 15.16 -1.79 11.99
C THR A 243 14.01 -2.74 11.67
N ILE A 244 13.16 -3.02 12.65
CA ILE A 244 11.95 -3.83 12.47
C ILE A 244 10.76 -2.88 12.44
N ILE A 245 10.07 -2.81 11.31
CA ILE A 245 8.79 -2.11 11.18
C ILE A 245 7.69 -3.16 11.38
N PRO A 246 6.84 -3.05 12.41
CA PRO A 246 5.79 -4.05 12.67
C PRO A 246 4.90 -4.30 11.46
N ALA A 247 4.22 -5.45 11.43
CA ALA A 247 3.15 -5.69 10.45
C ALA A 247 2.14 -4.54 10.52
N ARG A 248 1.79 -3.93 9.39
CA ARG A 248 0.91 -2.74 9.36
C ARG A 248 1.45 -1.52 10.13
N GLY A 249 2.69 -1.57 10.62
CA GLY A 249 3.32 -0.52 11.43
C GLY A 249 3.95 0.59 10.59
N HIS A 250 4.47 1.61 11.28
CA HIS A 250 4.92 2.85 10.65
C HIS A 250 6.38 3.18 11.01
N PHE A 251 6.98 4.09 10.26
CA PHE A 251 8.28 4.70 10.57
C PHE A 251 8.26 6.17 10.14
N LEU A 252 8.62 7.08 11.03
CA LEU A 252 8.50 8.52 10.80
C LEU A 252 9.85 9.19 10.56
N CYS A 253 9.98 9.86 9.42
CA CYS A 253 11.06 10.79 9.14
C CYS A 253 10.55 12.23 9.19
N ALA A 254 11.21 13.12 9.90
CA ALA A 254 10.81 14.53 9.90
C ALA A 254 11.98 15.51 9.88
N ASN A 255 11.73 16.70 9.36
CA ASN A 255 12.71 17.75 9.34
C ASN A 255 12.84 18.37 10.75
N ASN A 256 14.06 18.40 11.28
CA ASN A 256 14.38 18.90 12.60
C ASN A 256 15.38 20.08 12.53
N SER A 257 15.29 20.91 11.50
CA SER A 257 16.18 22.07 11.27
C SER A 257 16.06 23.22 12.30
N GLY A 258 15.50 22.99 13.48
CA GLY A 258 15.33 24.00 14.52
C GLY A 258 14.09 24.85 14.28
N GLU A 259 14.22 26.20 14.31
CA GLU A 259 13.08 27.10 14.07
C GLU A 259 12.42 26.80 12.72
N GLY A 260 11.15 26.41 12.76
CA GLY A 260 10.36 26.09 11.57
C GLY A 260 10.42 24.63 11.09
N GLY A 261 10.99 23.73 11.90
CA GLY A 261 10.93 22.28 11.68
C GLY A 261 9.57 21.64 11.96
N TYR A 262 9.53 20.32 11.99
CA TYR A 262 8.36 19.47 12.19
C TYR A 262 7.50 19.85 13.42
N SER A 263 6.29 20.37 13.15
CA SER A 263 5.37 20.92 14.14
C SER A 263 4.43 19.92 14.82
N LEU A 264 4.39 18.66 14.38
CA LEU A 264 3.44 17.65 14.87
C LEU A 264 4.07 16.62 15.82
N ALA A 265 5.26 16.90 16.38
CA ALA A 265 5.97 15.98 17.26
C ALA A 265 5.20 15.56 18.52
N THR A 266 4.14 16.29 18.90
CA THR A 266 3.26 15.94 20.02
C THR A 266 1.96 15.26 19.61
N TYR A 267 1.78 14.90 18.32
CA TYR A 267 0.65 14.08 17.87
C TYR A 267 0.64 12.77 18.68
N PRO A 268 -0.50 12.30 19.23
CA PRO A 268 -0.50 11.09 20.05
C PRO A 268 0.07 9.89 19.29
N ALA A 269 0.85 9.04 19.94
CA ALA A 269 1.39 7.82 19.31
C ALA A 269 1.22 6.62 20.27
N GLY A 270 2.33 6.09 20.81
CA GLY A 270 2.33 4.82 21.53
C GLY A 270 2.30 4.85 23.04
N ASP A 271 2.67 3.74 23.66
CA ASP A 271 2.82 3.63 25.12
C ASP A 271 4.21 4.10 25.57
N ASP A 272 5.27 3.47 25.02
CA ASP A 272 6.67 3.77 25.33
C ASP A 272 7.11 5.13 24.75
N VAL A 273 6.55 5.49 23.60
CA VAL A 273 6.80 6.75 22.89
C VAL A 273 5.45 7.42 22.67
N PRO A 274 4.97 8.25 23.61
CA PRO A 274 3.57 8.69 23.66
C PRO A 274 3.19 9.69 22.58
N THR A 275 4.15 10.14 21.80
CA THR A 275 3.98 11.15 20.77
C THR A 275 4.70 10.76 19.50
N ALA A 276 4.27 11.30 18.36
CA ALA A 276 4.86 11.11 17.04
C ALA A 276 6.22 11.81 16.92
N THR A 277 7.13 11.57 17.86
CA THR A 277 8.53 11.97 17.73
C THR A 277 9.14 11.21 16.54
N PRO A 278 9.89 11.87 15.64
CA PRO A 278 10.45 11.20 14.47
C PRO A 278 11.42 10.07 14.86
N ASP A 279 11.32 8.94 14.17
CA ASP A 279 12.27 7.82 14.30
C ASP A 279 13.62 8.15 13.66
N ALA A 280 13.60 8.97 12.61
CA ALA A 280 14.77 9.58 11.99
C ALA A 280 14.52 11.04 11.66
N THR A 281 15.59 11.84 11.65
CA THR A 281 15.51 13.28 11.38
C THR A 281 16.39 13.70 10.23
N TYR A 282 16.00 14.79 9.58
CA TYR A 282 16.79 15.47 8.55
C TYR A 282 16.73 16.98 8.71
N THR A 283 17.57 17.72 8.00
CA THR A 283 17.59 19.20 8.11
C THR A 283 17.46 19.91 6.77
N GLN A 284 17.65 19.18 5.67
CA GLN A 284 17.56 19.74 4.33
C GLN A 284 16.09 19.75 3.87
N ASP A 285 15.61 20.93 3.55
CA ASP A 285 14.28 21.18 2.96
C ASP A 285 14.00 20.28 1.76
N ILE A 286 12.78 19.76 1.63
CA ILE A 286 12.25 19.11 0.44
C ILE A 286 11.47 20.18 -0.34
N PRO A 287 11.94 20.57 -1.53
CA PRO A 287 11.27 21.63 -2.27
C PRO A 287 9.79 21.30 -2.54
N ASP A 288 8.97 22.34 -2.49
CA ASP A 288 7.58 22.31 -2.91
C ASP A 288 7.41 21.56 -4.25
N ASN A 289 6.45 20.63 -4.31
CA ASN A 289 6.16 19.78 -5.48
C ASN A 289 7.26 18.78 -5.92
N ALA A 290 8.37 18.69 -5.20
CA ALA A 290 9.41 17.70 -5.47
C ALA A 290 8.94 16.26 -5.21
N GLY A 291 9.53 15.32 -5.93
CA GLY A 291 9.39 13.90 -5.69
C GLY A 291 10.19 13.42 -4.48
N ILE A 292 9.69 12.38 -3.84
CA ILE A 292 10.32 11.64 -2.75
C ILE A 292 10.35 10.17 -3.17
N ALA A 293 11.49 9.51 -3.01
CA ALA A 293 11.62 8.08 -3.27
C ALA A 293 12.23 7.35 -2.07
N LEU A 294 11.71 6.16 -1.82
CA LEU A 294 12.25 5.19 -0.89
C LEU A 294 13.10 4.18 -1.67
N PHE A 295 14.36 4.03 -1.28
CA PHE A 295 15.30 3.08 -1.89
C PHE A 295 15.73 2.01 -0.89
N ARG A 296 15.91 0.79 -1.37
CA ARG A 296 16.43 -0.34 -0.58
C ARG A 296 17.94 -0.30 -0.32
N THR A 297 18.54 0.87 -0.44
CA THR A 297 19.97 1.16 -0.26
C THR A 297 20.13 2.63 0.15
N ALA A 298 21.17 2.92 0.94
CA ALA A 298 21.62 4.27 1.26
C ALA A 298 22.83 4.72 0.41
N SER A 299 23.23 3.92 -0.59
CA SER A 299 24.20 4.33 -1.59
C SER A 299 23.52 5.17 -2.66
N THR A 300 23.81 6.47 -2.71
CA THR A 300 23.21 7.40 -3.70
C THR A 300 23.54 7.04 -5.15
N LYS A 301 24.62 6.28 -5.38
CA LYS A 301 24.98 5.76 -6.71
C LYS A 301 24.04 4.66 -7.19
N GLU A 302 23.36 4.01 -6.27
CA GLU A 302 22.46 2.88 -6.52
C GLU A 302 20.99 3.29 -6.52
N PHE A 303 20.70 4.60 -6.53
CA PHE A 303 19.36 5.15 -6.73
C PHE A 303 18.91 4.90 -8.16
N THR A 304 18.25 3.76 -8.35
CA THR A 304 17.78 3.25 -9.63
C THR A 304 16.35 2.71 -9.46
N LEU A 305 15.62 2.55 -10.56
CA LEU A 305 14.27 1.97 -10.52
C LEU A 305 14.26 0.55 -9.91
N ASN A 306 15.32 -0.24 -10.12
CA ASN A 306 15.43 -1.59 -9.54
C ASN A 306 15.58 -1.58 -8.02
N ASN A 307 16.13 -0.51 -7.46
CA ASN A 307 16.33 -0.37 -6.01
C ASN A 307 15.28 0.53 -5.36
N ARG A 308 14.34 1.08 -6.12
CA ARG A 308 13.24 1.86 -5.58
C ARG A 308 12.17 0.93 -5.03
N LEU A 309 11.79 1.16 -3.79
CA LEU A 309 10.68 0.47 -3.11
C LEU A 309 9.35 1.18 -3.35
N ASP A 310 9.36 2.52 -3.33
CA ASP A 310 8.18 3.36 -3.54
C ASP A 310 8.64 4.78 -3.94
N ALA A 311 7.77 5.54 -4.59
CA ALA A 311 7.98 6.97 -4.83
C ALA A 311 6.68 7.75 -4.89
N VAL A 312 6.74 9.00 -4.42
CA VAL A 312 5.64 9.96 -4.49
C VAL A 312 6.12 11.25 -5.12
N GLY A 313 5.46 11.71 -6.16
CA GLY A 313 5.79 12.98 -6.82
C GLY A 313 4.57 13.66 -7.39
N SER A 314 4.65 14.99 -7.52
CA SER A 314 3.56 15.77 -8.09
C SER A 314 3.50 15.60 -9.62
N THR A 315 2.44 16.12 -10.24
CA THR A 315 2.34 16.27 -11.70
C THR A 315 3.46 17.15 -12.28
N SER A 316 4.17 17.93 -11.46
CA SER A 316 5.31 18.77 -11.87
C SER A 316 6.67 18.09 -11.69
N GLU A 317 6.72 16.91 -11.06
CA GLU A 317 7.97 16.16 -10.89
C GLU A 317 8.28 15.34 -12.15
N GLU A 318 9.22 15.81 -12.98
CA GLU A 318 9.57 15.14 -14.23
C GLU A 318 10.43 13.88 -14.02
N ASN A 319 11.14 13.78 -12.90
CA ASN A 319 12.01 12.66 -12.61
C ASN A 319 11.19 11.43 -12.18
N THR A 320 10.96 10.52 -13.13
CA THR A 320 10.22 9.27 -12.91
C THR A 320 10.88 8.33 -11.92
N LEU A 321 12.13 8.56 -11.50
CA LEU A 321 12.73 7.86 -10.38
C LEU A 321 12.07 8.24 -9.05
N TYR A 322 11.59 9.48 -8.91
CA TYR A 322 10.98 10.05 -7.71
C TYR A 322 9.48 10.32 -7.85
N ARG A 323 8.84 9.74 -8.88
CA ARG A 323 7.40 9.82 -9.10
C ARG A 323 6.88 8.51 -9.68
N GLU A 324 5.70 8.10 -9.25
CA GLU A 324 4.98 6.96 -9.82
C GLU A 324 3.77 7.38 -10.62
N GLY A 325 3.66 6.80 -11.82
CA GLY A 325 2.60 7.09 -12.75
C GLY A 325 2.48 8.59 -13.05
N THR A 326 1.25 9.10 -12.97
CA THR A 326 0.91 10.48 -13.35
C THR A 326 1.38 11.52 -12.31
N GLY A 327 1.67 11.10 -11.08
CA GLY A 327 1.88 12.01 -9.97
C GLY A 327 0.58 12.56 -9.37
N TYR A 328 0.62 12.97 -8.11
CA TYR A 328 -0.51 13.66 -7.48
C TYR A 328 -0.61 15.11 -7.99
N PRO A 329 -1.79 15.76 -7.97
CA PRO A 329 -1.91 17.13 -8.45
C PRO A 329 -1.00 18.11 -7.68
N ALA A 330 -0.26 18.95 -8.41
CA ALA A 330 0.69 19.89 -7.82
C ALA A 330 0.03 20.94 -6.90
N LEU A 331 0.70 21.24 -5.79
CA LEU A 331 0.36 22.32 -4.88
C LEU A 331 0.50 23.67 -5.58
N SER A 332 -0.51 24.52 -5.43
CA SER A 332 -0.51 25.89 -5.95
C SER A 332 -1.49 26.79 -5.20
N GLY A 333 -1.32 28.10 -5.33
CA GLY A 333 -2.24 29.10 -4.79
C GLY A 333 -1.85 29.66 -3.42
N ALA A 334 -2.58 30.71 -3.01
CA ALA A 334 -2.22 31.54 -1.85
C ALA A 334 -2.48 30.87 -0.49
N ALA A 335 -3.45 29.95 -0.41
CA ALA A 335 -3.75 29.24 0.83
C ALA A 335 -2.58 28.34 1.26
N TYR A 336 -1.95 27.69 0.29
CA TYR A 336 -0.78 26.85 0.48
C TYR A 336 0.44 27.65 0.97
N THR A 337 0.78 28.75 0.28
CA THR A 337 1.95 29.58 0.64
C THR A 337 1.79 30.34 1.96
N ALA A 338 0.58 30.35 2.53
CA ALA A 338 0.27 30.97 3.81
C ALA A 338 0.48 30.06 5.03
N GLY A 339 1.07 28.86 4.87
CA GLY A 339 1.34 27.94 5.99
C GLY A 339 0.14 27.08 6.34
N LEU A 340 -0.49 26.47 5.34
CA LEU A 340 -1.60 25.55 5.51
C LEU A 340 -1.17 24.30 6.31
N GLU A 341 -2.06 23.80 7.16
CA GLU A 341 -1.88 22.52 7.87
C GLU A 341 -2.48 21.39 7.05
N TYR A 342 -1.63 20.70 6.28
CA TYR A 342 -2.04 19.70 5.29
C TYR A 342 -1.09 18.50 5.26
N SER A 343 -1.56 17.42 4.63
CA SER A 343 -0.72 16.32 4.18
C SER A 343 -1.31 15.69 2.91
N PHE A 344 -0.45 14.99 2.18
CA PHE A 344 -0.91 13.98 1.23
C PHE A 344 -0.98 12.65 1.95
N VAL A 345 -2.14 12.01 1.86
CA VAL A 345 -2.43 10.74 2.52
C VAL A 345 -2.66 9.67 1.47
N ARG A 346 -2.12 8.48 1.72
CA ARG A 346 -2.36 7.32 0.87
C ARG A 346 -3.80 6.83 1.06
N ASP A 347 -4.42 6.40 -0.02
CA ASP A 347 -5.80 5.98 -0.08
C ASP A 347 -5.99 4.61 0.57
N LEU A 348 -6.44 4.63 1.82
CA LEU A 348 -6.76 3.43 2.59
C LEU A 348 -8.14 2.86 2.28
N CYS A 349 -9.01 3.58 1.57
CA CYS A 349 -10.35 3.10 1.24
C CYS A 349 -10.44 2.54 -0.19
N GLY A 350 -9.61 3.04 -1.12
CA GLY A 350 -9.65 2.67 -2.55
C GLY A 350 -10.59 3.53 -3.38
N LYS A 351 -10.99 4.70 -2.88
CA LYS A 351 -11.94 5.63 -3.52
C LYS A 351 -11.33 6.99 -3.87
N SER A 352 -10.01 7.14 -3.76
CA SER A 352 -9.24 8.35 -4.05
C SER A 352 -9.78 9.59 -3.33
N GLY A 353 -10.20 9.43 -2.07
CA GLY A 353 -10.79 10.49 -1.25
C GLY A 353 -12.08 11.08 -1.83
N SER A 354 -12.80 10.34 -2.66
CA SER A 354 -14.09 10.78 -3.23
C SER A 354 -15.16 10.84 -2.15
N ILE A 355 -15.80 11.99 -1.96
CA ILE A 355 -16.93 12.16 -1.03
C ILE A 355 -18.28 11.72 -1.63
N THR A 356 -18.34 11.43 -2.93
CA THR A 356 -19.59 11.05 -3.64
C THR A 356 -19.65 9.59 -4.05
N THR A 357 -18.55 8.85 -3.94
CA THR A 357 -18.51 7.40 -4.19
C THR A 357 -18.96 6.65 -2.93
N PHE A 358 -20.17 6.09 -2.94
CA PHE A 358 -20.74 5.26 -1.88
C PHE A 358 -20.47 3.76 -2.12
N GLY A 359 -20.78 2.92 -1.14
CA GLY A 359 -20.48 1.49 -1.14
C GLY A 359 -19.17 1.18 -0.39
N PRO A 360 -18.83 -0.09 -0.14
CA PRO A 360 -17.77 -0.45 0.79
C PRO A 360 -16.41 0.05 0.29
N CYS A 361 -15.43 0.18 1.20
CA CYS A 361 -14.05 0.46 0.81
C CYS A 361 -13.47 -0.75 0.05
N PRO A 362 -13.12 -0.64 -1.25
CA PRO A 362 -12.61 -1.78 -2.01
C PRO A 362 -11.33 -2.40 -1.44
N THR A 363 -10.52 -1.64 -0.73
CA THR A 363 -9.29 -2.12 -0.07
C THR A 363 -9.53 -2.70 1.33
N GLY A 364 -10.75 -2.60 1.86
CA GLY A 364 -11.07 -3.03 3.24
C GLY A 364 -10.32 -2.26 4.33
N GLY A 365 -9.77 -1.08 4.02
CA GLY A 365 -8.96 -0.28 4.94
C GLY A 365 -7.45 -0.39 4.72
N ALA A 366 -6.97 -1.30 3.86
CA ALA A 366 -5.56 -1.46 3.56
C ALA A 366 -5.04 -0.35 2.61
N ALA A 367 -3.74 -0.07 2.69
CA ALA A 367 -3.09 0.94 1.85
C ALA A 367 -3.07 0.50 0.39
N LYS A 368 -3.61 1.38 -0.47
CA LYS A 368 -3.59 1.20 -1.92
C LYS A 368 -2.23 1.60 -2.50
N ASP A 369 -1.70 0.73 -3.34
CA ASP A 369 -0.50 0.97 -4.11
C ASP A 369 -0.71 0.44 -5.54
N SER A 370 -0.78 1.35 -6.51
CA SER A 370 -1.08 1.05 -7.91
C SER A 370 -0.01 1.56 -8.87
N ASP A 371 1.19 1.88 -8.35
CA ASP A 371 2.28 2.54 -9.08
C ASP A 371 1.82 3.86 -9.73
N ASN A 372 0.81 4.52 -9.16
CA ASN A 372 0.28 5.74 -9.71
C ASN A 372 -0.18 6.68 -8.60
N ASN A 373 0.65 7.67 -8.28
CA ASN A 373 0.38 8.56 -7.17
C ASN A 373 -0.95 9.33 -7.31
N ALA A 374 -1.46 9.54 -8.53
CA ALA A 374 -2.79 10.15 -8.76
C ALA A 374 -3.95 9.28 -8.25
N ALA A 375 -3.77 7.96 -8.28
CA ALA A 375 -4.76 6.98 -7.85
C ALA A 375 -4.59 6.59 -6.38
N ASP A 376 -3.37 6.74 -5.85
CA ASP A 376 -2.97 6.24 -4.54
C ASP A 376 -2.94 7.34 -3.47
N PHE A 377 -2.80 8.62 -3.83
CA PHE A 377 -2.77 9.72 -2.87
C PHE A 377 -3.88 10.73 -3.10
N PHE A 378 -4.31 11.35 -2.01
CA PHE A 378 -5.11 12.56 -2.06
C PHE A 378 -4.69 13.56 -1.00
N PHE A 379 -4.96 14.84 -1.28
CA PHE A 379 -4.68 15.95 -0.39
C PHE A 379 -5.78 16.13 0.65
N VAL A 380 -5.39 16.41 1.89
CA VAL A 380 -6.27 16.80 3.00
C VAL A 380 -5.70 17.98 3.77
N ASP A 381 -6.57 18.83 4.31
CA ASP A 381 -6.16 19.92 5.20
C ASP A 381 -7.22 20.25 6.26
N THR A 382 -6.79 20.85 7.37
CA THR A 382 -7.66 21.13 8.53
C THR A 382 -8.70 22.22 8.30
N SER A 383 -8.56 23.00 7.22
CA SER A 383 -9.46 24.09 6.88
C SER A 383 -10.43 23.75 5.73
N GLY A 384 -10.11 22.76 4.90
CA GLY A 384 -10.75 22.53 3.61
C GLY A 384 -10.39 23.61 2.59
N ALA A 385 -9.14 24.05 2.53
CA ALA A 385 -8.69 25.02 1.55
C ALA A 385 -8.55 24.39 0.15
N ASN A 386 -8.61 25.23 -0.89
CA ASN A 386 -8.22 24.82 -2.24
C ASN A 386 -6.75 25.20 -2.45
N ALA A 387 -5.88 24.19 -2.45
CA ALA A 387 -4.43 24.33 -2.62
C ALA A 387 -3.95 23.83 -4.01
N GLY A 388 -4.84 23.77 -5.01
CA GLY A 388 -4.53 23.18 -6.33
C GLY A 388 -4.49 21.65 -6.33
N ALA A 389 -4.23 21.03 -5.19
CA ALA A 389 -4.21 19.57 -5.00
C ALA A 389 -5.59 18.94 -4.70
N GLY A 390 -6.65 19.74 -4.87
CA GLY A 390 -8.01 19.42 -4.44
C GLY A 390 -8.39 20.18 -3.18
N GLN A 391 -9.64 19.98 -2.74
CA GLN A 391 -10.21 20.59 -1.55
C GLN A 391 -10.90 19.48 -0.77
N ARG A 392 -10.38 19.12 0.41
CA ARG A 392 -10.95 18.08 1.28
C ARG A 392 -10.61 18.38 2.73
N LEU A 393 -11.63 18.41 3.58
CA LEU A 393 -11.41 18.51 5.01
C LEU A 393 -10.79 17.21 5.54
N GLY A 394 -9.70 17.34 6.27
CA GLY A 394 -9.05 16.26 6.99
C GLY A 394 -7.95 16.79 7.89
N ALA A 395 -7.02 15.93 8.28
CA ALA A 395 -5.88 16.36 9.07
C ALA A 395 -4.65 15.47 8.81
N PRO A 396 -3.45 16.05 8.91
CA PRO A 396 -2.24 15.29 9.14
C PRO A 396 -2.36 14.38 10.36
N GLY A 397 -1.88 13.15 10.23
CA GLY A 397 -1.95 12.14 11.30
C GLY A 397 -0.71 11.27 11.39
N PRO A 398 0.48 11.86 11.63
CA PRO A 398 1.77 11.19 11.53
C PRO A 398 1.96 10.08 12.57
N GLU A 399 2.57 8.98 12.14
CA GLU A 399 2.78 7.77 12.94
C GLU A 399 4.23 7.30 12.87
N ASN A 400 4.80 6.99 14.05
CA ASN A 400 6.16 6.46 14.19
C ASN A 400 6.12 4.97 14.56
N LEU A 401 7.29 4.36 14.80
CA LEU A 401 7.39 2.95 15.22
C LEU A 401 6.60 2.61 16.49
N GLY A 402 6.32 3.61 17.33
CA GLY A 402 5.54 3.46 18.55
C GLY A 402 4.03 3.56 18.34
N SER A 403 3.55 4.06 17.21
CA SER A 403 2.13 4.32 16.99
C SER A 403 1.28 3.04 16.93
N PRO A 404 0.01 3.09 17.36
CA PRO A 404 -1.00 2.11 17.00
C PRO A 404 -1.02 1.88 15.49
N TYR A 405 -1.26 0.63 15.09
CA TYR A 405 -1.30 0.26 13.69
C TYR A 405 -2.56 -0.52 13.37
N MET A 406 -2.91 -0.58 12.08
CA MET A 406 -4.17 -1.16 11.61
C MET A 406 -4.31 -2.64 12.00
N ARG A 407 -5.42 -2.97 12.67
CA ARG A 407 -5.78 -4.32 13.13
C ARG A 407 -7.21 -4.71 12.78
N ASN A 408 -7.78 -4.18 11.69
CA ASN A 408 -9.17 -4.44 11.27
C ASN A 408 -9.59 -5.92 11.36
N GLY A 409 -8.72 -6.84 10.91
CA GLY A 409 -9.02 -8.29 10.91
C GLY A 409 -8.97 -8.98 12.28
N GLN A 410 -8.50 -8.29 13.32
CA GLN A 410 -8.33 -8.82 14.67
C GLN A 410 -9.33 -8.23 15.68
N PHE A 411 -10.24 -7.38 15.23
CA PHE A 411 -11.33 -6.84 16.04
C PHE A 411 -12.67 -7.20 15.44
N SER A 412 -13.61 -7.59 16.30
CA SER A 412 -15.01 -7.73 15.90
C SER A 412 -15.74 -6.42 16.19
N VAL A 413 -16.47 -5.88 15.22
CA VAL A 413 -17.30 -4.69 15.41
C VAL A 413 -18.75 -5.05 15.13
N THR A 414 -19.59 -4.98 16.16
CA THR A 414 -21.01 -5.35 16.10
C THR A 414 -21.89 -4.16 16.47
N LEU A 415 -23.19 -4.32 16.21
CA LEU A 415 -24.19 -3.40 16.75
C LEU A 415 -24.11 -3.39 18.29
N LEU A 416 -24.26 -2.21 18.87
CA LEU A 416 -24.39 -2.04 20.33
C LEU A 416 -25.60 -2.82 20.85
N ASP A 417 -26.69 -2.76 20.09
CA ASP A 417 -27.95 -3.45 20.36
C ASP A 417 -28.30 -4.30 19.12
N PRO A 418 -28.18 -5.63 19.19
CA PRO A 418 -28.51 -6.51 18.06
C PRO A 418 -30.02 -6.64 17.80
N CYS A 419 -30.87 -6.20 18.73
CA CYS A 419 -32.32 -6.22 18.63
C CYS A 419 -32.86 -4.96 17.91
N ALA A 420 -32.08 -3.88 17.86
CA ALA A 420 -32.34 -2.71 17.04
C ALA A 420 -31.63 -2.77 15.67
N GLY A 421 -32.30 -2.26 14.63
CA GLY A 421 -31.68 -2.11 13.31
C GLY A 421 -30.48 -1.15 13.34
N THR A 422 -29.50 -1.33 12.45
CA THR A 422 -28.27 -0.50 12.37
C THR A 422 -28.53 1.01 12.26
N VAL A 423 -29.65 1.39 11.62
CA VAL A 423 -30.03 2.79 11.37
C VAL A 423 -30.84 3.43 12.48
N ASN A 424 -31.26 2.64 13.47
CA ASN A 424 -32.17 3.03 14.54
C ASN A 424 -31.42 3.21 15.86
N SER A 425 -32.01 3.97 16.77
CA SER A 425 -31.55 4.03 18.15
C SER A 425 -31.65 2.63 18.79
N PRO A 426 -30.70 2.22 19.64
CA PRO A 426 -29.54 3.00 20.12
C PRO A 426 -28.29 2.92 19.23
N ASN A 427 -28.24 2.06 18.21
CA ASN A 427 -27.08 1.88 17.33
C ASN A 427 -26.71 3.14 16.54
N ARG A 428 -27.72 3.94 16.19
CA ARG A 428 -27.56 5.23 15.52
C ARG A 428 -28.63 6.19 15.99
N ALA A 429 -28.23 7.38 16.43
CA ALA A 429 -29.17 8.39 16.93
C ALA A 429 -28.91 9.74 16.27
N ARG A 430 -29.98 10.51 16.07
CA ARG A 430 -29.93 11.89 15.58
C ARG A 430 -30.38 12.82 16.68
N ASP A 431 -29.51 13.75 17.05
CA ASP A 431 -29.89 14.94 17.79
C ASP A 431 -30.00 16.11 16.80
N PHE A 432 -31.10 16.86 16.88
CA PHE A 432 -31.35 18.03 16.03
C PHE A 432 -31.01 19.35 16.74
N THR A 433 -30.50 19.29 17.97
CA THR A 433 -30.10 20.46 18.75
C THR A 433 -28.94 21.18 18.07
N SER A 434 -29.19 22.41 17.62
CA SER A 434 -28.19 23.21 16.93
C SER A 434 -27.03 23.59 17.86
N ASP A 435 -25.81 23.25 17.45
CA ASP A 435 -24.56 23.66 18.11
C ASP A 435 -23.52 24.13 17.07
N PRO A 436 -23.68 25.35 16.50
CA PRO A 436 -22.79 25.84 15.46
C PRO A 436 -21.34 26.02 15.92
N LYS A 437 -21.12 26.30 17.22
CA LYS A 437 -19.79 26.53 17.79
C LYS A 437 -18.91 25.27 17.70
N ASN A 438 -19.52 24.10 17.83
CA ASN A 438 -18.84 22.82 17.70
C ASN A 438 -19.21 22.12 16.37
N ASN A 439 -19.28 22.89 15.28
CA ASN A 439 -19.46 22.37 13.93
C ASN A 439 -20.74 21.54 13.69
N SER A 440 -21.80 21.79 14.45
CA SER A 440 -23.04 21.01 14.41
C SER A 440 -24.30 21.90 14.29
N PRO A 441 -24.37 22.85 13.32
CA PRO A 441 -25.52 23.74 13.19
C PRO A 441 -26.84 23.01 12.93
N PHE A 442 -26.80 21.79 12.37
CA PHE A 442 -27.98 20.92 12.16
C PHE A 442 -28.03 19.74 13.15
N GLY A 443 -27.37 19.90 14.31
CA GLY A 443 -27.23 18.87 15.33
C GLY A 443 -26.19 17.82 15.00
N THR A 444 -26.30 16.66 15.65
CA THR A 444 -25.31 15.58 15.61
C THR A 444 -25.89 14.27 15.10
N LEU A 445 -24.98 13.37 14.75
CA LEU A 445 -25.23 11.98 14.45
C LEU A 445 -24.32 11.13 15.35
N ASP A 446 -24.94 10.31 16.18
CA ASP A 446 -24.27 9.34 17.03
C ASP A 446 -24.21 8.00 16.30
N ILE A 447 -23.04 7.37 16.27
CA ILE A 447 -22.85 6.00 15.83
C ILE A 447 -22.25 5.22 17.00
N ARG A 448 -22.91 4.14 17.42
CA ARG A 448 -22.52 3.37 18.62
C ARG A 448 -22.33 1.90 18.28
N ARG A 449 -21.21 1.33 18.70
CA ARG A 449 -20.83 -0.06 18.38
C ARG A 449 -20.24 -0.76 19.58
N THR A 450 -20.41 -2.06 19.63
CA THR A 450 -19.63 -2.93 20.52
C THR A 450 -18.42 -3.43 19.74
N VAL A 451 -17.25 -3.31 20.34
CA VAL A 451 -15.96 -3.65 19.73
C VAL A 451 -15.30 -4.68 20.62
N THR A 452 -14.97 -5.84 20.08
CA THR A 452 -14.31 -6.92 20.81
C THR A 452 -12.87 -7.08 20.36
N ASN A 453 -11.94 -7.08 21.31
CA ASN A 453 -10.54 -7.42 21.08
C ASN A 453 -10.43 -8.92 20.77
N GLY A 454 -9.91 -9.26 19.59
CA GLY A 454 -9.57 -10.62 19.19
C GLY A 454 -8.13 -10.73 18.71
N THR A 455 -7.25 -9.87 19.25
CA THR A 455 -5.82 -9.84 18.88
C THR A 455 -5.03 -11.02 19.45
N GLY A 456 -5.61 -11.76 20.41
CA GLY A 456 -4.92 -12.79 21.18
C GLY A 456 -4.05 -12.23 22.30
N GLN A 457 -4.09 -10.90 22.53
CA GLN A 457 -3.22 -10.16 23.45
C GLN A 457 -3.99 -9.01 24.13
N ASP A 458 -3.44 -8.47 25.20
CA ASP A 458 -3.98 -7.27 25.86
C ASP A 458 -3.71 -6.03 24.99
N VAL A 459 -4.76 -5.27 24.71
CA VAL A 459 -4.68 -4.03 23.95
C VAL A 459 -4.56 -2.85 24.90
N THR A 460 -3.45 -2.13 24.81
CA THR A 460 -3.08 -1.03 25.71
C THR A 460 -3.40 0.34 25.14
N ARG A 461 -3.71 0.41 23.85
CA ARG A 461 -4.18 1.63 23.20
C ARG A 461 -5.09 1.28 22.04
N LEU A 462 -6.22 1.98 21.92
CA LEU A 462 -7.19 1.80 20.85
C LEU A 462 -7.52 3.16 20.20
N ARG A 463 -7.37 3.20 18.88
CA ARG A 463 -7.56 4.37 18.01
C ARG A 463 -8.45 4.01 16.82
N TRP A 464 -9.14 5.02 16.31
CA TRP A 464 -10.03 4.94 15.17
C TRP A 464 -9.61 5.95 14.12
N ARG A 465 -9.05 5.49 13.00
CA ARG A 465 -8.63 6.38 11.90
C ARG A 465 -9.73 6.51 10.86
N ILE A 466 -10.12 7.73 10.52
CA ILE A 466 -11.16 8.00 9.52
C ILE A 466 -10.54 7.86 8.12
N VAL A 467 -10.93 6.80 7.40
CA VAL A 467 -10.41 6.52 6.05
C VAL A 467 -11.42 6.85 4.95
N ASP A 468 -12.71 6.98 5.30
CA ASP A 468 -13.72 7.48 4.38
C ASP A 468 -14.83 8.23 5.13
N ILE A 469 -15.16 9.43 4.69
CA ILE A 469 -16.23 10.23 5.28
C ILE A 469 -16.83 11.16 4.25
N THR A 470 -18.16 11.34 4.26
CA THR A 470 -18.77 12.48 3.56
C THR A 470 -18.54 13.74 4.37
N THR A 471 -17.67 14.62 3.88
CA THR A 471 -17.31 15.87 4.55
C THR A 471 -17.12 16.97 3.51
N PHE A 472 -16.73 18.16 3.96
CA PHE A 472 -16.48 19.30 3.09
C PHE A 472 -15.39 19.01 2.04
N PRO A 473 -15.60 19.40 0.76
CA PRO A 473 -16.68 20.22 0.21
C PRO A 473 -17.90 19.41 -0.26
N ALA A 474 -18.91 19.23 0.60
CA ALA A 474 -20.06 18.39 0.31
C ALA A 474 -21.03 19.04 -0.69
N PRO A 475 -21.26 18.46 -1.89
CA PRO A 475 -22.26 18.97 -2.81
C PRO A 475 -23.69 18.72 -2.28
N SER A 476 -24.68 19.36 -2.88
CA SER A 476 -26.09 19.19 -2.49
C SER A 476 -26.51 17.71 -2.50
N GLY A 477 -27.23 17.29 -1.46
CA GLY A 477 -27.66 15.90 -1.26
C GLY A 477 -26.60 15.00 -0.60
N ILE A 478 -25.39 15.49 -0.37
CA ILE A 478 -24.33 14.80 0.38
C ILE A 478 -24.17 15.46 1.74
N ALA A 479 -24.01 14.66 2.79
CA ALA A 479 -23.81 15.19 4.13
C ALA A 479 -22.42 15.83 4.27
N ASP A 480 -22.33 16.91 5.04
CA ASP A 480 -21.06 17.44 5.53
C ASP A 480 -20.95 17.07 7.01
N LEU A 481 -20.26 15.96 7.27
CA LEU A 481 -20.02 15.43 8.60
C LEU A 481 -18.66 15.86 9.14
N ARG A 482 -18.62 16.13 10.46
CA ARG A 482 -17.44 16.60 11.19
C ARG A 482 -17.22 15.72 12.41
N ALA A 483 -16.15 14.96 12.45
CA ALA A 483 -15.83 14.16 13.64
C ALA A 483 -15.53 15.08 14.83
N ARG A 484 -16.03 14.71 16.01
CA ARG A 484 -15.91 15.46 17.26
C ARG A 484 -15.51 14.52 18.39
N SER A 485 -14.86 15.07 19.41
CA SER A 485 -14.78 14.39 20.70
C SER A 485 -16.19 14.22 21.29
N SER A 486 -16.42 13.09 21.95
CA SER A 486 -17.66 12.73 22.61
C SER A 486 -17.41 12.38 24.08
N GLU A 487 -18.47 12.47 24.88
CA GLU A 487 -18.46 12.08 26.28
C GLU A 487 -19.02 10.66 26.44
N ASP A 488 -18.70 10.04 27.59
CA ASP A 488 -19.30 8.80 28.03
C ASP A 488 -20.79 9.02 28.30
N ILE A 489 -21.64 8.14 27.77
CA ILE A 489 -23.09 8.27 27.90
C ILE A 489 -23.74 6.96 28.36
N PRO A 490 -24.74 7.02 29.26
CA PRO A 490 -25.58 5.88 29.56
C PRO A 490 -26.58 5.67 28.42
N VAL A 491 -26.68 4.44 27.92
CA VAL A 491 -27.57 4.07 26.81
C VAL A 491 -28.39 2.85 27.19
N ALA A 492 -29.71 2.96 27.04
CA ALA A 492 -30.62 1.83 27.17
C ALA A 492 -30.47 0.89 25.96
N VAL A 493 -30.27 -0.39 26.22
CA VAL A 493 -30.09 -1.45 25.22
C VAL A 493 -30.96 -2.66 25.55
N ASP A 494 -31.50 -3.27 24.50
CA ASP A 494 -32.22 -4.54 24.53
C ASP A 494 -31.30 -5.63 23.96
N ARG A 495 -30.79 -6.52 24.82
CA ARG A 495 -29.87 -7.58 24.39
C ARG A 495 -30.66 -8.87 24.19
N ALA A 496 -30.19 -9.71 23.26
CA ALA A 496 -30.86 -10.97 22.95
C ALA A 496 -31.01 -11.86 24.22
N PRO A 497 -32.19 -12.45 24.46
CA PRO A 497 -33.38 -12.45 23.62
C PRO A 497 -34.13 -11.10 23.62
N CYS A 498 -34.51 -10.64 22.43
CA CYS A 498 -35.12 -9.31 22.24
C CYS A 498 -36.49 -9.16 22.89
N ASN A 499 -36.85 -7.91 23.22
CA ASN A 499 -38.04 -7.48 23.94
C ASN A 499 -38.06 -7.98 25.40
N THR A 500 -36.89 -8.07 26.02
CA THR A 500 -36.76 -8.27 27.46
C THR A 500 -36.60 -6.93 28.18
N GLU A 501 -36.47 -6.94 29.52
CA GLU A 501 -36.28 -5.70 30.28
C GLU A 501 -34.99 -5.00 29.82
N ALA A 502 -35.11 -3.75 29.37
CA ALA A 502 -33.98 -2.99 28.84
C ALA A 502 -32.94 -2.78 29.94
N SER A 503 -31.68 -3.08 29.61
CA SER A 503 -30.53 -2.79 30.47
C SER A 503 -29.93 -1.44 30.09
N THR A 504 -29.19 -0.81 31.00
CA THR A 504 -28.41 0.39 30.69
C THR A 504 -26.92 0.04 30.67
N VAL A 505 -26.23 0.42 29.61
CA VAL A 505 -24.78 0.26 29.46
C VAL A 505 -24.12 1.62 29.32
N THR A 506 -22.85 1.72 29.75
CA THR A 506 -22.04 2.90 29.48
C THR A 506 -21.41 2.73 28.11
N VAL A 507 -21.63 3.69 27.22
CA VAL A 507 -20.97 3.76 25.91
C VAL A 507 -19.91 4.84 26.01
N TYR A 508 -18.66 4.45 25.84
CA TYR A 508 -17.49 5.31 26.06
C TYR A 508 -17.27 6.27 24.90
N GLY A 509 -17.02 7.53 25.25
CA GLY A 509 -16.69 8.59 24.32
C GLY A 509 -15.34 8.36 23.65
N THR A 510 -15.19 8.95 22.46
CA THR A 510 -13.91 8.99 21.74
C THR A 510 -13.41 10.42 21.69
N THR A 511 -12.08 10.60 21.68
CA THR A 511 -11.46 11.94 21.66
C THR A 511 -10.79 12.18 20.32
N LEU A 512 -11.14 13.27 19.63
CA LEU A 512 -10.45 13.70 18.42
C LEU A 512 -9.00 14.10 18.74
N GLU A 513 -8.04 13.36 18.17
CA GLU A 513 -6.63 13.57 18.44
C GLU A 513 -6.13 14.90 17.83
N GLN A 514 -5.29 15.58 18.60
CA GLN A 514 -4.63 16.84 18.26
C GLN A 514 -3.23 16.87 18.90
N PRO A 515 -2.27 17.67 18.40
CA PRO A 515 -2.32 18.49 17.18
C PRO A 515 -2.48 17.64 15.91
N PRO A 516 -2.72 18.23 14.71
CA PRO A 516 -3.02 19.64 14.52
C PRO A 516 -4.38 20.02 15.11
N THR A 517 -4.59 21.31 15.35
CA THR A 517 -5.91 21.81 15.74
C THR A 517 -6.88 21.66 14.57
N GLN A 518 -8.04 21.05 14.84
CA GLN A 518 -9.07 20.79 13.83
C GLN A 518 -10.31 21.62 14.12
N SER A 519 -10.21 22.95 14.00
CA SER A 519 -11.28 23.89 14.38
C SER A 519 -12.57 23.71 13.56
N ASN A 520 -12.45 23.16 12.35
CA ASN A 520 -13.57 22.83 11.48
C ASN A 520 -14.12 21.41 11.71
N GLY A 521 -13.62 20.71 12.74
CA GLY A 521 -13.93 19.31 13.05
C GLY A 521 -13.11 18.32 12.21
N GLY A 522 -13.05 17.07 12.65
CA GLY A 522 -12.29 16.02 11.97
C GLY A 522 -12.93 15.57 10.66
N GLY A 523 -12.08 15.17 9.71
CA GLY A 523 -12.45 14.69 8.38
C GLY A 523 -11.61 13.48 8.00
N PHE A 524 -11.13 13.44 6.76
CA PHE A 524 -10.23 12.37 6.30
C PHE A 524 -8.92 12.35 7.11
N ASN A 525 -8.41 11.15 7.39
CA ASN A 525 -7.17 10.87 8.12
C ASN A 525 -7.12 11.36 9.58
N SER A 526 -8.12 12.11 10.03
CA SER A 526 -8.32 12.40 11.45
C SER A 526 -8.48 11.10 12.25
N SER A 527 -7.93 11.05 13.46
CA SER A 527 -8.04 9.91 14.36
C SER A 527 -8.84 10.26 15.62
N LEU A 528 -9.48 9.26 16.20
CA LEU A 528 -10.19 9.34 17.47
C LEU A 528 -9.61 8.31 18.44
N SER A 529 -9.23 8.67 19.66
CA SER A 529 -8.77 7.70 20.67
C SER A 529 -9.91 7.23 21.57
N SER A 530 -9.89 5.96 21.96
CA SER A 530 -10.65 5.46 23.12
C SER A 530 -9.81 5.67 24.38
N GLY A 531 -10.00 6.79 25.07
CA GLY A 531 -9.14 7.20 26.20
C GLY A 531 -9.19 6.29 27.44
N THR A 532 -10.16 5.38 27.51
CA THR A 532 -10.29 4.39 28.59
C THR A 532 -9.41 3.15 28.39
N VAL A 533 -8.96 2.88 27.16
CA VAL A 533 -8.05 1.79 26.84
C VAL A 533 -6.63 2.32 26.95
N THR A 534 -5.95 1.97 28.04
CA THR A 534 -4.61 2.46 28.37
C THR A 534 -3.72 1.32 28.84
N LEU A 535 -2.42 1.56 28.97
CA LEU A 535 -1.51 0.61 29.61
C LEU A 535 -1.94 0.22 31.04
N ALA A 536 -2.57 1.12 31.78
CA ALA A 536 -3.05 0.86 33.14
C ALA A 536 -4.43 0.16 33.17
N THR A 537 -5.19 0.28 32.08
CA THR A 537 -6.53 -0.28 31.91
C THR A 537 -6.64 -0.89 30.51
N PRO A 538 -5.90 -1.99 30.24
CA PRO A 538 -5.92 -2.61 28.93
C PRO A 538 -7.30 -3.22 28.65
N LEU A 539 -7.63 -3.33 27.37
CA LEU A 539 -8.75 -4.14 26.90
C LEU A 539 -8.23 -5.57 26.68
N HIS A 540 -8.60 -6.52 27.54
CA HIS A 540 -8.07 -7.87 27.47
C HIS A 540 -8.55 -8.62 26.22
N ASP A 541 -7.85 -9.69 25.84
CA ASP A 541 -8.29 -10.54 24.72
C ASP A 541 -9.68 -11.14 25.01
N GLY A 542 -10.56 -11.07 24.01
CA GLY A 542 -11.97 -11.47 24.12
C GLY A 542 -12.88 -10.46 24.81
N GLU A 543 -12.35 -9.39 25.44
CA GLU A 543 -13.17 -8.36 26.05
C GLU A 543 -13.73 -7.36 25.04
N SER A 544 -14.85 -6.75 25.40
CA SER A 544 -15.55 -5.77 24.58
C SER A 544 -15.60 -4.39 25.21
N ILE A 545 -15.56 -3.37 24.35
CA ILE A 545 -15.83 -1.97 24.69
C ILE A 545 -16.99 -1.44 23.82
N ASP A 546 -17.94 -0.77 24.45
CA ASP A 546 -19.01 -0.05 23.76
C ASP A 546 -18.53 1.37 23.44
N VAL A 547 -18.44 1.75 22.17
CA VAL A 547 -17.83 3.02 21.72
C VAL A 547 -18.85 3.97 21.09
N HIS A 548 -18.65 5.27 21.34
CA HIS A 548 -19.50 6.37 20.89
C HIS A 548 -18.75 7.30 19.94
N PHE A 549 -19.08 7.23 18.64
CA PHE A 549 -18.63 8.18 17.64
C PHE A 549 -19.66 9.30 17.48
N LEU A 550 -19.22 10.55 17.65
CA LEU A 550 -20.06 11.73 17.50
C LEU A 550 -19.66 12.52 16.26
N LEU A 551 -20.62 12.70 15.35
CA LEU A 551 -20.43 13.44 14.11
C LEU A 551 -21.31 14.69 14.13
N GLY A 552 -20.70 15.86 14.05
CA GLY A 552 -21.39 17.13 13.83
C GLY A 552 -21.90 17.24 12.39
N VAL A 553 -23.13 17.75 12.23
CA VAL A 553 -23.76 17.89 10.90
C VAL A 553 -23.75 19.36 10.47
N LYS A 554 -22.88 19.68 9.50
CA LYS A 554 -22.82 20.99 8.83
C LYS A 554 -23.76 21.09 7.63
N GLN A 555 -24.07 19.97 6.99
CA GLN A 555 -25.05 19.85 5.90
C GLN A 555 -25.70 18.47 5.98
N THR A 556 -27.02 18.40 5.81
CA THR A 556 -27.75 17.13 5.75
C THR A 556 -27.67 16.52 4.35
N GLY A 557 -27.56 15.20 4.27
CA GLY A 557 -27.60 14.47 3.01
C GLY A 557 -27.34 12.98 3.21
N ASN A 558 -27.09 12.28 2.11
CA ASN A 558 -26.55 10.92 2.15
C ASN A 558 -25.14 10.98 2.72
N PHE A 559 -24.82 10.05 3.61
CA PHE A 559 -23.53 10.03 4.28
C PHE A 559 -22.87 8.65 4.21
N LYS A 560 -21.57 8.65 4.48
CA LYS A 560 -20.75 7.47 4.70
C LYS A 560 -19.73 7.80 5.77
N PHE A 561 -19.34 6.80 6.53
CA PHE A 561 -18.35 6.91 7.57
C PHE A 561 -17.67 5.55 7.73
N PHE A 562 -16.38 5.48 7.41
CA PHE A 562 -15.55 4.29 7.52
C PHE A 562 -14.31 4.63 8.33
N ILE A 563 -14.00 3.77 9.28
CA ILE A 563 -12.86 3.89 10.17
C ILE A 563 -12.04 2.60 10.15
N ASN A 564 -10.72 2.74 10.25
CA ASN A 564 -9.83 1.65 10.60
C ASN A 564 -9.69 1.56 12.11
N VAL A 565 -9.58 0.33 12.62
CA VAL A 565 -9.21 0.03 14.00
C VAL A 565 -7.69 -0.02 14.08
N GLU A 566 -7.11 0.84 14.90
CA GLU A 566 -5.68 0.89 15.15
C GLU A 566 -5.43 0.59 16.61
N ALA A 567 -4.50 -0.34 16.90
CA ALA A 567 -4.28 -0.76 18.28
C ALA A 567 -2.84 -1.18 18.55
N LEU A 568 -2.39 -0.85 19.76
CA LEU A 568 -1.18 -1.42 20.35
C LEU A 568 -1.55 -2.57 21.25
N SER A 569 -0.78 -3.63 21.15
CA SER A 569 -0.84 -4.78 22.04
C SER A 569 0.49 -4.92 22.72
N ARG A 570 0.49 -5.30 24.00
CA ARG A 570 1.70 -5.72 24.69
C ARG A 570 1.61 -7.21 24.94
N ASP A 571 2.70 -7.93 24.70
CA ASP A 571 2.80 -9.31 25.17
C ASP A 571 2.56 -9.32 26.70
N PRO A 572 1.81 -10.30 27.26
CA PRO A 572 1.67 -10.45 28.69
C PRO A 572 3.05 -10.72 29.26
N GLU A 573 3.63 -9.66 29.81
CA GLU A 573 4.85 -9.59 30.61
C GLU A 573 5.77 -10.81 30.50
N VAL A 574 6.70 -10.79 29.53
CA VAL A 574 7.94 -11.53 29.72
C VAL A 574 8.69 -10.82 30.86
N VAL A 575 8.52 -11.30 32.09
CA VAL A 575 9.45 -11.03 33.20
C VAL A 575 10.77 -11.72 32.85
N THR A 576 11.62 -11.09 32.04
CA THR A 576 13.03 -11.44 31.95
C THR A 576 13.86 -10.18 31.79
N GLU A 577 14.85 -10.05 32.67
CA GLU A 577 15.99 -9.15 32.56
C GLU A 577 16.49 -9.07 31.10
N GLY A 578 16.71 -7.85 30.59
CA GLY A 578 17.50 -7.62 29.38
C GLY A 578 16.73 -7.29 28.10
N ARG A 579 16.03 -6.14 28.06
CA ARG A 579 15.97 -5.37 26.80
C ARG A 579 17.34 -4.71 26.62
N PRO A 580 18.10 -4.93 25.53
CA PRO A 580 19.30 -4.14 25.29
C PRO A 580 18.86 -2.70 25.03
N SER A 581 19.21 -1.80 25.94
CA SER A 581 19.11 -0.37 25.74
C SER A 581 19.96 0.01 24.52
N LYS A 582 19.36 0.70 23.55
CA LYS A 582 20.05 1.33 22.42
C LYS A 582 21.26 2.16 22.94
N PRO A 583 22.45 2.08 22.33
CA PRO A 583 23.58 2.91 22.77
C PRO A 583 23.34 4.35 22.36
N LEU A 584 23.29 5.27 23.33
CA LEU A 584 23.49 6.69 23.06
C LEU A 584 24.98 6.89 22.70
N THR A 585 25.24 7.35 21.48
CA THR A 585 26.57 7.66 20.99
C THR A 585 27.06 9.02 21.52
N GLY A 586 28.32 9.04 22.00
CA GLY A 586 29.24 10.16 21.77
C GLY A 586 29.32 11.30 22.78
N ALA A 587 29.99 11.08 23.92
CA ALA A 587 30.75 12.14 24.60
C ALA A 587 32.15 11.59 24.96
N PRO A 588 33.26 12.34 24.79
CA PRO A 588 34.60 11.79 24.97
C PRO A 588 34.89 11.50 26.44
N ALA A 589 35.43 10.31 26.70
CA ALA A 589 35.82 9.84 28.03
C ALA A 589 36.94 10.70 28.62
N GLY A 590 36.66 11.41 29.71
CA GLY A 590 37.66 11.88 30.67
C GLY A 590 38.11 10.71 31.58
N PRO A 591 39.33 10.73 32.13
CA PRO A 591 39.90 9.57 32.79
C PRO A 591 39.22 9.26 34.14
N SER A 592 39.01 7.97 34.34
CA SER A 592 38.46 7.31 35.52
C SER A 592 39.21 7.64 36.82
N VAL A 593 38.47 8.01 37.89
CA VAL A 593 38.95 8.02 39.27
C VAL A 593 38.02 7.16 40.12
N SER A 594 38.59 6.18 40.83
CA SER A 594 37.91 5.21 41.70
C SER A 594 37.28 5.83 42.96
N PRO A 595 36.28 5.17 43.58
CA PRO A 595 35.38 5.80 44.54
C PRO A 595 35.91 5.72 45.98
N GLY A 596 35.80 6.84 46.72
CA GLY A 596 35.98 6.83 48.16
C GLY A 596 35.85 8.19 48.83
N LYS A 597 34.66 8.50 49.37
CA LYS A 597 34.40 9.02 50.75
C LYS A 597 33.12 9.85 50.85
N LYS A 598 32.29 9.44 51.84
CA LYS A 598 31.35 10.20 52.68
C LYS A 598 30.89 11.58 52.21
N LEU A 599 29.58 11.70 51.96
CA LEU A 599 28.83 12.95 51.90
C LEU A 599 28.56 13.48 53.33
N THR A 600 28.90 14.75 53.59
CA THR A 600 28.40 15.57 54.70
C THR A 600 27.58 16.72 54.14
N ALA A 601 26.54 17.12 54.88
CA ALA A 601 25.41 17.93 54.44
C ALA A 601 25.62 19.47 54.48
N LEU A 602 24.89 20.15 53.57
CA LEU A 602 24.25 21.49 53.65
C LEU A 602 25.15 22.74 53.88
N PRO A 603 24.71 24.00 53.60
CA PRO A 603 23.34 24.47 53.33
C PRO A 603 23.13 25.44 52.15
N SER A 604 21.85 25.76 51.97
CA SER A 604 21.19 26.72 51.09
C SER A 604 21.43 28.22 51.40
N SER A 605 20.96 29.05 50.45
CA SER A 605 20.47 30.45 50.57
C SER A 605 21.43 31.55 50.05
N PRO A 606 20.96 32.80 49.76
CA PRO A 606 19.59 33.32 49.56
C PRO A 606 19.42 34.26 48.33
N SER A 607 18.17 34.71 48.17
CA SER A 607 17.59 35.78 47.36
C SER A 607 18.20 37.19 47.53
N THR A 608 17.88 38.12 46.61
CA THR A 608 17.32 39.48 46.89
C THR A 608 16.98 40.29 45.61
N PRO A 609 16.15 41.37 45.72
CA PRO A 609 15.23 41.87 44.68
C PRO A 609 15.45 43.36 44.29
N SER A 610 14.40 44.03 43.74
CA SER A 610 14.15 45.48 43.47
C SER A 610 14.20 45.86 41.99
N ASP A 611 13.43 46.80 41.43
CA ASP A 611 12.24 47.58 41.82
C ASP A 611 11.69 48.24 40.51
N ALA A 612 10.40 48.60 40.50
CA ALA A 612 9.68 49.34 39.44
C ALA A 612 9.82 50.88 39.65
N PRO A 613 8.95 51.80 39.14
CA PRO A 613 8.09 51.88 37.93
C PRO A 613 8.18 53.26 37.19
N GLY A 614 7.43 53.46 36.09
CA GLY A 614 7.21 54.79 35.48
C GLY A 614 5.98 54.87 34.55
N LYS A 615 5.01 55.71 34.90
CA LYS A 615 3.65 55.87 34.32
C LYS A 615 3.56 56.90 33.17
N SER A 616 2.35 56.91 32.57
CA SER A 616 1.60 58.06 31.98
C SER A 616 1.85 58.33 30.50
N SER A 617 0.91 58.77 29.66
CA SER A 617 -0.53 59.09 29.71
C SER A 617 -0.96 59.52 28.30
N GLY A 618 -2.27 59.49 27.98
CA GLY A 618 -2.84 60.44 27.00
C GLY A 618 -3.77 59.87 25.92
N ALA A 619 -5.09 59.95 26.17
CA ALA A 619 -6.12 60.25 25.14
C ALA A 619 -6.40 61.79 25.18
N PRO A 620 -7.27 62.44 24.36
CA PRO A 620 -8.37 61.92 23.50
C PRO A 620 -8.68 62.74 22.19
N ALA A 621 -9.87 62.45 21.60
CA ALA A 621 -10.74 63.26 20.70
C ALA A 621 -10.37 63.31 19.18
N SER A 622 -11.27 63.39 18.17
CA SER A 622 -12.74 63.57 18.03
C SER A 622 -13.20 63.49 16.54
N GLY A 623 -14.48 63.14 16.29
CA GLY A 623 -15.36 63.62 15.19
C GLY A 623 -15.33 62.84 13.85
N THR A 624 -16.35 62.77 12.99
CA THR A 624 -17.78 63.17 12.97
C THR A 624 -18.39 62.68 11.63
N GLY A 625 -19.71 62.40 11.59
CA GLY A 625 -20.57 62.35 10.37
C GLY A 625 -20.65 60.98 9.68
N GLY A 626 -21.80 60.41 9.28
CA GLY A 626 -23.13 60.94 8.97
C GLY A 626 -23.50 60.53 7.53
N GLY A 627 -24.58 59.76 7.31
CA GLY A 627 -25.06 59.50 5.94
C GLY A 627 -25.94 58.27 5.75
N VAL A 628 -27.24 58.51 5.61
CA VAL A 628 -28.35 57.57 5.34
C VAL A 628 -28.52 57.39 3.81
N SER A 629 -28.86 56.18 3.33
CA SER A 629 -29.94 55.96 2.34
C SER A 629 -30.01 54.52 1.79
N ALA A 630 -31.17 53.87 1.98
CA ALA A 630 -31.71 52.86 1.06
C ALA A 630 -32.34 53.55 -0.17
N PRO A 631 -32.68 52.82 -1.26
CA PRO A 631 -34.08 52.40 -1.39
C PRO A 631 -34.31 51.03 -2.08
N ALA A 632 -35.58 50.62 -2.05
CA ALA A 632 -36.12 49.32 -2.46
C ALA A 632 -36.82 49.32 -3.85
N ALA A 633 -36.95 48.11 -4.43
CA ALA A 633 -38.05 47.54 -5.27
C ALA A 633 -38.44 48.26 -6.60
N ARG A 634 -38.90 47.67 -7.72
CA ARG A 634 -39.49 46.38 -8.19
C ARG A 634 -39.68 46.51 -9.76
N PRO A 635 -40.48 45.70 -10.50
CA PRO A 635 -40.39 44.30 -10.96
C PRO A 635 -40.39 44.14 -12.52
N SER A 636 -40.27 42.91 -13.07
CA SER A 636 -41.18 42.40 -14.14
C SER A 636 -40.87 40.98 -14.67
N LYS A 637 -41.96 40.22 -14.91
CA LYS A 637 -42.21 39.10 -15.86
C LYS A 637 -41.34 37.82 -15.70
N GLY A 638 -41.84 36.60 -15.55
CA GLY A 638 -43.14 36.00 -15.87
C GLY A 638 -43.02 35.12 -17.12
N LEU A 639 -42.77 33.81 -16.98
CA LEU A 639 -43.15 32.78 -17.96
C LEU A 639 -43.11 31.37 -17.34
N SER A 640 -44.03 30.54 -17.78
CA SER A 640 -44.60 29.37 -17.09
C SER A 640 -44.15 28.03 -17.71
N ALA A 641 -43.94 27.02 -16.86
CA ALA A 641 -44.24 25.57 -17.01
C ALA A 641 -43.63 24.76 -18.20
N PRO A 642 -43.49 23.40 -18.14
CA PRO A 642 -44.25 22.48 -17.30
C PRO A 642 -43.49 21.36 -16.57
N VAL A 643 -44.29 20.75 -15.70
CA VAL A 643 -44.08 19.62 -14.79
C VAL A 643 -43.86 18.29 -15.54
N THR A 644 -42.88 17.50 -15.08
CA THR A 644 -42.82 16.05 -15.32
C THR A 644 -42.69 15.31 -13.97
N LYS A 645 -43.61 14.37 -13.74
CA LYS A 645 -43.63 13.48 -12.56
C LYS A 645 -42.49 12.45 -12.63
N PRO A 646 -41.87 12.03 -11.51
CA PRO A 646 -41.16 10.76 -11.47
C PRO A 646 -42.05 9.65 -10.93
N GLY A 647 -42.04 8.51 -11.62
CA GLY A 647 -42.72 7.29 -11.25
C GLY A 647 -42.10 6.60 -10.03
N ARG A 648 -42.94 5.82 -9.33
CA ARG A 648 -42.55 4.93 -8.24
C ARG A 648 -41.64 3.83 -8.75
N GLY A 649 -40.37 3.86 -8.34
CA GLY A 649 -39.47 2.71 -8.37
C GLY A 649 -39.35 2.11 -6.97
N VAL A 650 -39.82 0.88 -6.82
CA VAL A 650 -39.67 0.08 -5.59
C VAL A 650 -38.19 -0.29 -5.44
N SER A 651 -37.50 0.28 -4.46
CA SER A 651 -36.12 -0.10 -4.16
C SER A 651 -36.12 -1.39 -3.33
N LYS A 652 -35.56 -2.46 -3.89
CA LYS A 652 -35.29 -3.71 -3.19
C LYS A 652 -34.23 -3.44 -2.12
N VAL A 653 -34.61 -3.64 -0.85
CA VAL A 653 -33.68 -3.72 0.28
C VAL A 653 -32.74 -4.90 0.04
N ARG A 654 -31.46 -4.63 -0.22
CA ARG A 654 -30.39 -5.64 -0.09
C ARG A 654 -29.94 -5.63 1.37
N ARG A 655 -29.84 -6.83 1.95
CA ARG A 655 -29.28 -7.07 3.29
C ARG A 655 -27.77 -6.98 3.18
N ASP A 656 -27.14 -6.15 4.00
CA ASP A 656 -25.70 -6.22 4.26
C ASP A 656 -25.43 -7.36 5.23
N VAL A 657 -24.66 -8.33 4.76
CA VAL A 657 -23.99 -9.35 5.55
C VAL A 657 -22.50 -9.06 5.41
N ASP A 658 -22.07 -8.01 6.11
CA ASP A 658 -20.70 -7.77 6.57
C ASP A 658 -20.69 -6.35 7.17
N GLY A 659 -20.51 -6.24 8.48
CA GLY A 659 -20.58 -4.99 9.25
C GLY A 659 -19.43 -4.02 9.00
N ARG A 660 -19.12 -3.73 7.73
CA ARG A 660 -17.99 -2.90 7.29
C ARG A 660 -18.42 -1.58 6.63
N GLU A 661 -19.70 -1.26 6.59
CA GLU A 661 -20.18 0.10 6.26
C GLU A 661 -21.12 0.61 7.36
N PHE A 662 -21.00 1.89 7.72
CA PHE A 662 -21.89 2.56 8.70
C PHE A 662 -22.82 3.60 8.08
#